data_AF-A0A813TKI5-F1
#
_entry.id   AF-A0A813TKI5-F1
#
_cell.length_a   1.000
_cell.length_b   1.000
_cell.length_c   1.000
_cell.angle_alpha   90.00
_cell.angle_beta   90.00
_cell.angle_gamma   90.00
#
_symmetry.space_group_name_H-M   'P 1'
#
loop_
_entity.id
_entity.type
_entity.pdbx_description
1 polymer ?
#
loop_
_entity_poly.entity_id
_entity_poly.type
_entity_poly.pdbx_seq_one_letter_code
_entity_poly.pdbx_strand_id
1 'polypeptide(L)'
;MITLEGMRESEIITKQYRYIGIAVTNNCNRIYAITSDSNIKIFNNTNLEQECPIENGFIPSAICLSKSERVLYVGMTHGIIRVYTTPLKFDNYIDLSAHYSSIRRLLVSYDDEYLVSIAESAYILLFKQTINNLNSVSSQYQFSQLTIENVEIIDEQERTQTIFEYILVTKSEFDERKRKIKEIQTRINEFEAENNLKLSSKQLAFSKHLNNYSNKFQTLMKQLILTYEQLKTEIANNNCNFINQTNEIEEKYKTLQNHTEVIYENKMLETLSHIQNTQSQLEKLKIEYENKIIDFNNKEHINLTEIVNKMNITLQSKWCSAIHNYETIQEKERQINEYIRQMEIDIDDEIENVKINYEKELKFLNEYAKQLTFTVSTLRKRYNAIIDRLESRDIKRNDIEKEVKELYNRQSELIEKLDRFRLIIKKKEDRIGTHDIKLHRLQQHILHVEKRKYVLDYKTKSLLERIEPIDQEIIKLKTNNQNIEQQLTILKKQQNDLILRENEYEIKLNESSKQLNLAKRNHQYIWKIVQQQKELIKKAFEYIEINCTFDITNPINNSKEQFKKFIQDMCNAIQNEQQTENQLEIQGFMKEWNNQRKWLLNQLNNLTKYTEENKQSFVNIQREHRKAIAPFINQLRELHNLYDDIQKKIQKRLLQLKIKTNEQTEFLQNISDILHGNKKIHLKIHKIYQNELLIETQDKEIDRLNSIIFRYQYSTPCLEYNQKNFIHNNENNTTRSTIPLSSSIRTYD
;
A
#
# COMPACT_ATOMS: atom_id res chain seq x y z
N MET A 1 -81.88 12.11 21.32
CA MET A 1 -82.93 11.08 21.47
C MET A 1 -82.37 9.70 21.15
N ILE A 2 -83.17 8.63 21.12
CA ILE A 2 -82.76 7.26 20.73
C ILE A 2 -83.72 6.74 19.66
N THR A 3 -83.21 6.23 18.54
CA THR A 3 -84.01 5.67 17.43
C THR A 3 -84.61 4.29 17.78
N LEU A 4 -85.52 3.79 16.92
CA LEU A 4 -85.99 2.41 16.95
C LEU A 4 -84.89 1.35 16.80
N GLU A 5 -83.70 1.74 16.32
CA GLU A 5 -82.51 0.89 16.21
C GLU A 5 -81.55 1.03 17.41
N GLY A 6 -81.90 1.84 18.42
CA GLY A 6 -81.06 2.09 19.59
C GLY A 6 -79.99 3.17 19.41
N MET A 7 -79.94 3.85 18.27
CA MET A 7 -78.92 4.87 17.98
C MET A 7 -79.23 6.22 18.65
N ARG A 8 -78.23 6.85 19.28
CA ARG A 8 -78.36 8.18 19.90
C ARG A 8 -78.32 9.28 18.84
N GLU A 9 -79.47 9.92 18.57
CA GLU A 9 -79.61 10.95 17.52
C GLU A 9 -78.99 12.31 17.88
N SER A 10 -79.02 12.67 19.17
CA SER A 10 -78.71 14.02 19.65
C SER A 10 -78.37 14.02 21.13
N GLU A 11 -77.46 14.93 21.51
CA GLU A 11 -76.98 15.14 22.88
C GLU A 11 -76.59 16.62 23.08
N ILE A 12 -76.89 17.17 24.26
CA ILE A 12 -76.57 18.54 24.65
C ILE A 12 -75.84 18.47 26.00
N ILE A 13 -74.57 18.90 26.06
CA ILE A 13 -73.74 18.86 27.27
C ILE A 13 -73.39 20.28 27.71
N THR A 14 -74.16 20.85 28.62
CA THR A 14 -73.81 22.12 29.28
C THR A 14 -73.05 21.82 30.59
N LYS A 15 -71.81 22.29 30.71
CA LYS A 15 -70.93 21.98 31.86
C LYS A 15 -71.15 22.87 33.09
N GLN A 16 -72.07 23.83 33.02
CA GLN A 16 -72.24 24.89 34.03
C GLN A 16 -73.50 24.73 34.90
N TYR A 17 -74.53 24.02 34.43
CA TYR A 17 -75.87 24.05 35.02
C TYR A 17 -76.35 22.64 35.36
N ARG A 18 -77.03 22.48 36.51
CA ARG A 18 -77.74 21.23 36.81
C ARG A 18 -79.19 21.34 36.34
N TYR A 19 -79.60 20.45 35.45
CA TYR A 19 -81.00 20.36 35.06
C TYR A 19 -81.83 19.72 36.20
N ILE A 20 -82.91 20.39 36.59
CA ILE A 20 -83.84 19.96 37.66
C ILE A 20 -84.98 19.12 37.06
N GLY A 21 -85.52 19.56 35.92
CA GLY A 21 -86.60 18.89 35.21
C GLY A 21 -86.61 19.27 33.73
N ILE A 22 -87.16 18.39 32.90
CA ILE A 22 -87.20 18.54 31.44
C ILE A 22 -88.60 18.16 30.94
N ALA A 23 -89.18 18.99 30.07
CA ALA A 23 -90.36 18.68 29.27
C ALA A 23 -90.03 18.84 27.77
N VAL A 24 -90.69 18.06 26.91
CA VAL A 24 -90.36 17.93 25.49
C VAL A 24 -91.66 18.00 24.68
N THR A 25 -91.65 18.66 23.51
CA THR A 25 -92.79 18.67 22.59
C THR A 25 -93.05 17.27 22.02
N ASN A 26 -94.26 16.97 21.54
CA ASN A 26 -94.56 15.65 20.97
C ASN A 26 -93.76 15.40 19.68
N ASN A 27 -93.50 16.46 18.91
CA ASN A 27 -92.61 16.45 17.75
C ASN A 27 -91.11 16.39 18.13
N CYS A 28 -90.79 16.44 19.43
CA CYS A 28 -89.47 16.38 20.05
C CYS A 28 -88.40 17.40 19.61
N ASN A 29 -88.66 18.24 18.61
CA ASN A 29 -87.75 19.31 18.18
C ASN A 29 -87.44 20.31 19.30
N ARG A 30 -88.38 20.57 20.23
CA ARG A 30 -88.22 21.56 21.31
C ARG A 30 -88.20 20.91 22.69
N ILE A 31 -87.23 21.34 23.49
CA ILE A 31 -86.97 20.88 24.85
C ILE A 31 -87.01 22.08 25.79
N TYR A 32 -87.92 22.06 26.76
CA TYR A 32 -88.02 23.02 27.85
C TYR A 32 -87.32 22.42 29.08
N ALA A 33 -86.20 23.01 29.49
CA ALA A 33 -85.41 22.50 30.60
C ALA A 33 -85.29 23.55 31.72
N ILE A 34 -85.51 23.11 32.96
CA ILE A 34 -85.30 23.94 34.15
C ILE A 34 -83.89 23.71 34.66
N THR A 35 -83.17 24.79 34.94
CA THR A 35 -81.81 24.77 35.48
C THR A 35 -81.75 25.18 36.94
N SER A 36 -80.64 24.83 37.60
CA SER A 36 -80.26 25.22 38.97
C SER A 36 -80.40 26.71 39.27
N ASP A 37 -80.25 27.54 38.24
CA ASP A 37 -80.10 28.98 38.29
C ASP A 37 -81.47 29.70 38.18
N SER A 38 -82.56 29.01 38.51
CA SER A 38 -83.96 29.42 38.33
C SER A 38 -84.37 29.85 36.90
N ASN A 39 -83.56 29.56 35.88
CA ASN A 39 -83.89 29.82 34.48
C ASN A 39 -84.61 28.62 33.81
N ILE A 40 -85.66 28.92 33.04
CA ILE A 40 -86.26 28.03 32.04
C ILE A 40 -85.50 28.26 30.73
N LYS A 41 -84.83 27.22 30.22
CA LYS A 41 -84.06 27.28 28.97
C LYS A 41 -84.76 26.47 27.88
N ILE A 42 -85.02 27.09 26.73
CA ILE A 42 -85.61 26.45 25.55
C ILE A 42 -84.48 26.04 24.61
N PHE A 43 -84.43 24.77 24.25
CA PHE A 43 -83.55 24.24 23.22
C PHE A 43 -84.36 23.79 22.01
N ASN A 44 -83.84 24.01 20.80
CA ASN A 44 -84.36 23.48 19.55
C ASN A 44 -83.28 22.62 18.89
N ASN A 45 -83.55 21.31 18.82
CA ASN A 45 -82.65 20.20 18.47
C ASN A 45 -81.35 20.12 19.29
N THR A 46 -80.46 21.09 19.13
CA THR A 46 -79.15 21.21 19.81
C THR A 46 -78.84 22.62 20.29
N ASN A 47 -79.50 23.64 19.73
CA ASN A 47 -79.20 25.04 19.98
C ASN A 47 -80.13 25.58 21.06
N LEU A 48 -79.61 26.45 21.94
CA LEU A 48 -80.43 27.21 22.86
C LEU A 48 -81.13 28.35 22.10
N GLU A 49 -82.46 28.38 22.10
CA GLU A 49 -83.24 29.46 21.46
C GLU A 49 -83.45 30.65 22.40
N GLN A 50 -83.70 30.39 23.68
CA GLN A 50 -84.22 31.38 24.62
C GLN A 50 -83.96 30.96 26.08
N GLU A 51 -83.60 31.91 26.93
CA GLU A 51 -83.66 31.75 28.39
C GLU A 51 -84.70 32.71 28.97
N CYS A 52 -85.56 32.19 29.84
CA CYS A 52 -86.52 32.95 30.62
C CYS A 52 -86.16 32.81 32.11
N PRO A 53 -85.71 33.87 32.80
CA PRO A 53 -85.51 33.82 34.24
C PRO A 53 -86.86 33.76 34.96
N ILE A 54 -86.94 32.96 36.03
CA ILE A 54 -88.04 33.03 36.99
C ILE A 54 -87.67 34.09 38.05
N GLU A 55 -88.65 34.89 38.45
CA GLU A 55 -88.45 36.02 39.37
C GLU A 55 -87.79 35.62 40.71
N ASN A 56 -86.90 36.48 41.19
CA ASN A 56 -86.06 36.28 42.37
C ASN A 56 -86.90 35.90 43.61
N GLY A 57 -86.73 34.66 44.08
CA GLY A 57 -87.40 34.12 45.26
C GLY A 57 -88.12 32.80 44.99
N PHE A 58 -88.52 32.51 43.75
CA PHE A 58 -89.15 31.25 43.39
C PHE A 58 -88.11 30.26 42.83
N ILE A 59 -87.94 29.13 43.52
CA ILE A 59 -87.10 28.02 43.05
C ILE A 59 -88.02 27.00 42.36
N PRO A 60 -87.81 26.70 41.07
CA PRO A 60 -88.58 25.68 40.37
C PRO A 60 -88.13 24.26 40.77
N SER A 61 -89.10 23.38 40.97
CA SER A 61 -88.91 22.00 41.44
C SER A 61 -89.41 20.93 40.46
N ALA A 62 -90.35 21.26 39.57
CA ALA A 62 -90.89 20.36 38.55
C ALA A 62 -91.35 21.13 37.30
N ILE A 63 -91.41 20.44 36.15
CA ILE A 63 -91.93 20.97 34.88
C ILE A 63 -92.80 19.93 34.17
N CYS A 64 -93.87 20.36 33.51
CA CYS A 64 -94.70 19.51 32.65
C CYS A 64 -95.29 20.34 31.50
N LEU A 65 -95.27 19.80 30.28
CA LEU A 65 -95.91 20.43 29.11
C LEU A 65 -97.24 19.72 28.83
N SER A 66 -98.29 20.49 28.57
CA SER A 66 -99.60 20.00 28.10
C SER A 66 -99.47 19.27 26.76
N LYS A 67 -100.31 18.26 26.53
CA LYS A 67 -100.26 17.43 25.31
C LYS A 67 -100.63 18.17 24.04
N SER A 68 -101.46 19.20 24.13
CA SER A 68 -101.75 20.14 23.04
C SER A 68 -100.65 21.20 22.81
N GLU A 69 -99.58 21.20 23.61
CA GLU A 69 -98.44 22.13 23.55
C GLU A 69 -98.83 23.62 23.72
N ARG A 70 -100.01 23.89 24.31
CA ARG A 70 -100.56 25.25 24.56
C ARG A 70 -100.20 25.84 25.92
N VAL A 71 -99.85 24.99 26.88
CA VAL A 71 -99.61 25.37 28.28
C VAL A 71 -98.38 24.64 28.84
N LEU A 72 -97.52 25.38 29.53
CA LEU A 72 -96.36 24.86 30.25
C LEU A 72 -96.54 25.10 31.75
N TYR A 73 -96.52 24.03 32.53
CA TYR A 73 -96.67 24.05 33.98
C TYR A 73 -95.32 23.93 34.67
N VAL A 74 -95.05 24.82 35.62
CA VAL A 74 -93.84 24.83 36.45
C VAL A 74 -94.23 24.78 37.92
N GLY A 75 -93.82 23.73 38.63
CA GLY A 75 -94.02 23.61 40.07
C GLY A 75 -92.88 24.26 40.83
N MET A 76 -93.18 24.97 41.93
CA MET A 76 -92.20 25.66 42.77
C MET A 76 -92.02 24.95 44.13
N THR A 77 -90.89 25.24 44.79
CA THR A 77 -90.59 24.81 46.17
C THR A 77 -91.60 25.29 47.22
N HIS A 78 -92.32 26.38 46.95
CA HIS A 78 -93.34 26.95 47.84
C HIS A 78 -94.76 26.46 47.52
N GLY A 79 -94.91 25.34 46.82
CA GLY A 79 -96.22 24.71 46.56
C GLY A 79 -97.11 25.43 45.54
N ILE A 80 -96.57 26.46 44.89
CA ILE A 80 -97.22 27.21 43.80
C ILE A 80 -96.94 26.53 42.45
N ILE A 81 -97.97 26.39 41.62
CA ILE A 81 -97.87 25.99 40.21
C ILE A 81 -97.98 27.25 39.36
N ARG A 82 -96.88 27.62 38.69
CA ARG A 82 -96.87 28.69 37.69
C ARG A 82 -97.25 28.12 36.33
N VAL A 83 -98.21 28.78 35.67
CA VAL A 83 -98.81 28.36 34.41
C VAL A 83 -98.42 29.37 33.33
N TYR A 84 -97.61 28.94 32.35
CA TYR A 84 -97.22 29.77 31.21
C TYR A 84 -98.01 29.36 29.95
N THR A 85 -98.32 30.34 29.10
CA THR A 85 -98.89 30.08 27.76
C THR A 85 -97.79 29.93 26.72
N THR A 86 -97.88 28.91 25.86
CA THR A 86 -96.91 28.66 24.78
C THR A 86 -97.47 29.08 23.43
N PRO A 87 -96.66 29.73 22.54
CA PRO A 87 -95.25 30.09 22.70
C PRO A 87 -95.00 31.16 23.77
N LEU A 88 -93.92 30.98 24.55
CA LEU A 88 -93.65 31.75 25.77
C LEU A 88 -93.47 33.25 25.50
N LYS A 89 -94.41 34.05 26.01
CA LYS A 89 -94.27 35.51 26.15
C LYS A 89 -93.92 35.79 27.62
N PHE A 90 -92.86 36.56 27.84
CA PHE A 90 -92.18 36.67 29.15
C PHE A 90 -93.12 37.10 30.29
N ASP A 91 -94.09 37.98 30.02
CA ASP A 91 -94.94 38.60 31.06
C ASP A 91 -96.28 37.86 31.31
N ASN A 92 -96.60 36.80 30.54
CA ASN A 92 -97.91 36.12 30.61
C ASN A 92 -97.82 34.79 31.38
N TYR A 93 -97.92 34.86 32.71
CA TYR A 93 -98.05 33.69 33.59
C TYR A 93 -99.22 33.83 34.61
N ILE A 94 -99.68 32.70 35.14
CA ILE A 94 -100.70 32.63 36.21
C ILE A 94 -100.15 31.74 37.33
N ASP A 95 -100.19 32.20 38.58
CA ASP A 95 -99.79 31.41 39.75
C ASP A 95 -101.00 30.78 40.45
N LEU A 96 -100.93 29.48 40.69
CA LEU A 96 -101.92 28.69 41.42
C LEU A 96 -101.30 28.16 42.72
N SER A 97 -101.71 28.70 43.87
CA SER A 97 -101.32 28.18 45.19
C SER A 97 -101.99 26.83 45.44
N ALA A 98 -101.29 25.74 45.13
CA ALA A 98 -101.84 24.37 45.18
C ALA A 98 -101.54 23.69 46.53
N HIS A 99 -100.28 23.75 46.98
CA HIS A 99 -99.77 23.02 48.15
C HIS A 99 -99.07 23.96 49.13
N TYR A 100 -98.83 23.49 50.35
CA TYR A 100 -98.01 24.21 51.36
C TYR A 100 -96.51 23.83 51.30
N SER A 101 -96.15 22.78 50.56
CA SER A 101 -94.79 22.23 50.45
C SER A 101 -94.33 22.13 49.00
N SER A 102 -93.03 21.90 48.80
CA SER A 102 -92.42 21.69 47.48
C SER A 102 -93.20 20.71 46.60
N ILE A 103 -93.52 21.14 45.38
CA ILE A 103 -94.13 20.28 44.37
C ILE A 103 -93.07 19.31 43.85
N ARG A 104 -93.29 18.01 44.03
CA ARG A 104 -92.34 16.96 43.65
C ARG A 104 -92.60 16.42 42.24
N ARG A 105 -93.84 16.50 41.74
CA ARG A 105 -94.19 16.09 40.38
C ARG A 105 -95.44 16.81 39.87
N LEU A 106 -95.43 17.12 38.58
CA LEU A 106 -96.60 17.54 37.80
C LEU A 106 -96.80 16.54 36.65
N LEU A 107 -98.05 16.20 36.36
CA LEU A 107 -98.45 15.33 35.26
C LEU A 107 -99.79 15.85 34.69
N VAL A 108 -99.86 16.03 33.38
CA VAL A 108 -101.14 16.30 32.69
C VAL A 108 -101.70 14.98 32.16
N SER A 109 -103.02 14.82 32.19
CA SER A 109 -103.73 13.68 31.61
C SER A 109 -103.60 13.63 30.09
N TYR A 110 -103.89 12.48 29.49
CA TYR A 110 -103.74 12.26 28.04
C TYR A 110 -104.66 13.16 27.19
N ASP A 111 -105.80 13.56 27.76
CA ASP A 111 -106.85 14.39 27.17
C ASP A 111 -106.69 15.91 27.45
N ASP A 112 -105.62 16.32 28.15
CA ASP A 112 -105.44 17.67 28.73
C ASP A 112 -106.56 18.13 29.70
N GLU A 113 -107.54 17.28 30.06
CA GLU A 113 -108.64 17.71 30.95
C GLU A 113 -108.22 17.86 32.42
N TYR A 114 -107.10 17.26 32.85
CA TYR A 114 -106.70 17.21 34.26
C TYR A 114 -105.20 17.39 34.47
N LEU A 115 -104.82 18.33 35.34
CA LEU A 115 -103.48 18.48 35.88
C LEU A 115 -103.41 17.80 37.26
N VAL A 116 -102.59 16.76 37.38
CA VAL A 116 -102.25 16.11 38.65
C VAL A 116 -100.96 16.71 39.19
N SER A 117 -101.00 17.12 40.45
CA SER A 117 -99.86 17.67 41.19
C SER A 117 -99.63 16.87 42.47
N ILE A 118 -98.35 16.56 42.74
CA ILE A 118 -97.92 15.80 43.91
C ILE A 118 -96.87 16.62 44.64
N ALA A 119 -97.08 16.85 45.94
CA ALA A 119 -96.14 17.59 46.78
C ALA A 119 -95.51 16.72 47.87
N GLU A 120 -94.43 17.25 48.46
CA GLU A 120 -93.62 16.59 49.49
C GLU A 120 -94.41 16.25 50.78
N SER A 121 -95.46 17.02 51.08
CA SER A 121 -96.45 16.74 52.14
C SER A 121 -97.42 15.59 51.83
N ALA A 122 -97.09 14.72 50.87
CA ALA A 122 -97.86 13.55 50.41
C ALA A 122 -99.25 13.83 49.81
N TYR A 123 -99.73 15.08 49.79
CA TYR A 123 -100.97 15.44 49.12
C TYR A 123 -100.85 15.33 47.60
N ILE A 124 -101.89 14.76 47.00
CA ILE A 124 -102.12 14.70 45.55
C ILE A 124 -103.35 15.54 45.24
N LEU A 125 -103.19 16.59 44.43
CA LEU A 125 -104.28 17.45 43.99
C LEU A 125 -104.47 17.35 42.48
N LEU A 126 -105.72 17.13 42.08
CA LEU A 126 -106.16 16.96 40.71
C LEU A 126 -107.03 18.16 40.32
N PHE A 127 -106.51 18.99 39.42
CA PHE A 127 -107.18 20.19 38.91
C PHE A 127 -107.84 19.87 37.57
N LYS A 128 -109.15 20.11 37.42
CA LYS A 128 -109.80 20.02 36.10
C LYS A 128 -109.53 21.29 35.30
N GLN A 129 -108.92 21.14 34.12
CA GLN A 129 -108.62 22.24 33.22
C GLN A 129 -109.81 22.51 32.29
N THR A 130 -110.53 23.60 32.51
CA THR A 130 -111.51 24.11 31.54
C THR A 130 -110.79 24.89 30.45
N ILE A 131 -110.43 24.23 29.35
CA ILE A 131 -109.64 24.80 28.24
C ILE A 131 -110.37 25.95 27.50
N ASN A 132 -111.68 26.11 27.72
CA ASN A 132 -112.47 27.19 27.14
C ASN A 132 -112.22 28.52 27.89
N ASN A 133 -111.63 29.48 27.18
CA ASN A 133 -111.49 30.91 27.54
C ASN A 133 -110.44 31.27 28.61
N LEU A 134 -109.15 31.06 28.31
CA LEU A 134 -108.04 31.85 28.91
C LEU A 134 -108.04 33.32 28.40
N ASN A 135 -109.14 34.03 28.64
CA ASN A 135 -109.32 35.45 28.35
C ASN A 135 -110.38 36.11 29.26
N SER A 136 -110.69 35.52 30.42
CA SER A 136 -111.68 36.09 31.35
C SER A 136 -111.57 35.57 32.80
N VAL A 137 -111.52 36.53 33.73
CA VAL A 137 -112.13 36.52 35.07
C VAL A 137 -111.53 35.65 36.19
N SER A 138 -111.32 36.35 37.30
CA SER A 138 -110.89 35.94 38.64
C SER A 138 -111.94 35.17 39.47
N SER A 139 -111.43 34.34 40.39
CA SER A 139 -111.96 34.07 41.76
C SER A 139 -113.43 33.65 41.96
N GLN A 140 -113.65 32.43 42.50
CA GLN A 140 -114.39 32.14 43.77
C GLN A 140 -114.61 30.62 43.98
N TYR A 141 -114.75 30.19 45.24
CA TYR A 141 -115.16 28.84 45.68
C TYR A 141 -116.02 28.93 46.97
N GLN A 142 -117.01 28.05 47.17
CA GLN A 142 -117.98 28.13 48.29
C GLN A 142 -118.60 26.74 48.66
N PHE A 143 -119.08 26.56 49.90
CA PHE A 143 -119.71 25.34 50.48
C PHE A 143 -120.82 25.72 51.53
N SER A 144 -121.72 24.80 51.97
CA SER A 144 -122.99 25.12 52.71
C SER A 144 -123.58 24.05 53.69
N GLN A 145 -124.50 24.43 54.64
CA GLN A 145 -125.20 23.60 55.68
C GLN A 145 -126.47 24.30 56.32
N LEU A 146 -127.41 23.62 57.06
CA LEU A 146 -128.78 24.12 57.52
C LEU A 146 -129.48 23.39 58.77
N THR A 147 -130.40 24.02 59.59
CA THR A 147 -131.52 23.45 60.50
C THR A 147 -132.37 24.49 61.40
N ILE A 148 -133.61 24.22 61.98
CA ILE A 148 -134.65 25.18 62.66
C ILE A 148 -135.73 24.55 63.69
N GLU A 149 -136.45 25.27 64.67
CA GLU A 149 -137.94 25.18 65.25
C GLU A 149 -138.37 25.50 66.80
N ASN A 150 -139.68 25.78 67.24
CA ASN A 150 -140.46 25.63 68.63
C ASN A 150 -141.62 26.65 69.23
N VAL A 151 -142.58 26.32 70.25
CA VAL A 151 -143.76 27.13 70.95
C VAL A 151 -144.52 26.68 72.36
N GLU A 152 -145.41 27.47 73.12
CA GLU A 152 -146.17 27.21 74.50
C GLU A 152 -147.57 27.98 74.97
N ILE A 153 -148.33 27.75 76.16
CA ILE A 153 -149.68 28.41 76.70
C ILE A 153 -150.30 28.18 78.22
N ILE A 154 -151.35 28.92 78.85
CA ILE A 154 -152.02 28.79 80.29
C ILE A 154 -153.47 29.50 80.74
N ASP A 155 -154.16 29.35 81.96
CA ASP A 155 -155.58 29.86 82.47
C ASP A 155 -156.07 29.89 84.08
N GLU A 156 -157.23 30.50 84.62
CA GLU A 156 -157.79 30.63 86.11
C GLU A 156 -159.31 31.11 86.61
N GLN A 157 -159.79 30.98 87.94
CA GLN A 157 -160.74 31.82 88.93
C GLN A 157 -162.24 31.49 89.56
N GLU A 158 -162.79 32.13 90.70
CA GLU A 158 -164.11 31.85 91.54
C GLU A 158 -164.74 32.94 92.62
N ARG A 159 -166.05 32.96 93.15
CA ARG A 159 -166.63 33.63 94.47
C ARG A 159 -168.21 33.73 94.98
N THR A 160 -168.59 33.86 96.32
CA THR A 160 -169.75 34.65 97.10
C THR A 160 -171.05 34.09 97.94
N GLN A 161 -171.82 34.94 98.74
CA GLN A 161 -173.09 34.75 99.65
C GLN A 161 -173.65 36.11 100.34
N THR A 162 -174.76 36.44 101.15
CA THR A 162 -176.22 36.07 101.59
C THR A 162 -176.96 37.11 102.60
N ILE A 163 -178.33 37.14 102.89
CA ILE A 163 -179.16 38.15 103.77
C ILE A 163 -180.50 37.60 104.48
N PHE A 164 -181.08 38.19 105.60
CA PHE A 164 -182.55 38.15 106.05
C PHE A 164 -183.04 39.13 107.22
N GLU A 165 -184.35 39.17 107.62
CA GLU A 165 -185.06 40.18 108.52
C GLU A 165 -186.11 39.60 109.58
N TYR A 166 -186.79 40.43 110.42
CA TYR A 166 -187.53 40.09 111.70
C TYR A 166 -189.09 40.25 111.74
N ILE A 167 -189.80 39.48 112.63
CA ILE A 167 -191.21 39.69 113.07
C ILE A 167 -191.42 39.32 114.58
N LEU A 168 -192.35 39.99 115.30
CA LEU A 168 -192.72 39.73 116.73
C LEU A 168 -193.65 38.52 116.94
N VAL A 169 -193.59 37.91 118.13
CA VAL A 169 -194.35 36.71 118.55
C VAL A 169 -194.74 36.77 120.04
N THR A 170 -195.86 36.13 120.42
CA THR A 170 -196.39 36.15 121.80
C THR A 170 -195.68 35.17 122.75
N LYS A 171 -195.85 35.37 124.07
CA LYS A 171 -195.02 34.74 125.12
C LYS A 171 -195.18 33.21 125.23
N SER A 172 -196.37 32.68 124.94
CA SER A 172 -196.64 31.23 124.91
C SER A 172 -195.92 30.53 123.74
N GLU A 173 -196.02 31.10 122.54
CA GLU A 173 -195.25 30.63 121.38
C GLU A 173 -193.74 30.75 121.61
N PHE A 174 -193.27 31.81 122.29
CA PHE A 174 -191.86 31.96 122.61
C PHE A 174 -191.34 30.79 123.45
N ASP A 175 -192.06 30.35 124.49
CA ASP A 175 -191.63 29.24 125.34
C ASP A 175 -191.75 27.87 124.63
N GLU A 176 -192.70 27.66 123.72
CA GLU A 176 -192.68 26.48 122.83
C GLU A 176 -191.48 26.49 121.88
N ARG A 177 -191.23 27.62 121.21
CA ARG A 177 -190.06 27.79 120.33
C ARG A 177 -188.77 27.57 121.12
N LYS A 178 -188.69 28.04 122.37
CA LYS A 178 -187.54 27.86 123.28
C LYS A 178 -187.32 26.39 123.70
N ARG A 179 -188.36 25.56 123.77
CA ARG A 179 -188.22 24.09 123.92
C ARG A 179 -187.68 23.45 122.64
N LYS A 180 -188.27 23.77 121.48
CA LYS A 180 -187.84 23.25 120.16
C LYS A 180 -186.39 23.66 119.84
N ILE A 181 -185.99 24.89 120.19
CA ILE A 181 -184.60 25.37 120.07
C ILE A 181 -183.64 24.52 120.91
N LYS A 182 -183.98 24.17 122.15
CA LYS A 182 -183.12 23.29 122.97
C LYS A 182 -182.96 21.90 122.38
N GLU A 183 -184.04 21.30 121.86
CA GLU A 183 -183.99 19.97 121.21
C GLU A 183 -183.13 19.99 119.92
N ILE A 184 -183.23 21.08 119.15
CA ILE A 184 -182.38 21.31 117.98
C ILE A 184 -180.92 21.51 118.38
N GLN A 185 -180.64 22.26 119.46
CA GLN A 185 -179.27 22.46 119.96
C GLN A 185 -178.63 21.13 120.42
N THR A 186 -179.38 20.22 121.06
CA THR A 186 -178.84 18.88 121.37
C THR A 186 -178.47 18.09 120.12
N ARG A 187 -179.31 18.10 119.07
CA ARG A 187 -179.00 17.41 117.80
C ARG A 187 -177.85 18.05 117.02
N ILE A 188 -177.68 19.37 117.09
CA ILE A 188 -176.53 20.06 116.49
C ILE A 188 -175.24 19.60 117.17
N ASN A 189 -175.20 19.60 118.51
CA ASN A 189 -174.03 19.16 119.27
C ASN A 189 -173.67 17.68 118.98
N GLU A 190 -174.67 16.80 118.86
CA GLU A 190 -174.49 15.39 118.47
C GLU A 190 -173.91 15.27 117.05
N PHE A 191 -174.42 16.05 116.09
CA PHE A 191 -173.96 16.02 114.70
C PHE A 191 -172.57 16.63 114.52
N GLU A 192 -172.22 17.67 115.28
CA GLU A 192 -170.87 18.24 115.34
C GLU A 192 -169.86 17.23 115.91
N ALA A 193 -170.23 16.50 116.98
CA ALA A 193 -169.40 15.44 117.54
C ALA A 193 -169.15 14.31 116.53
N GLU A 194 -170.19 13.83 115.83
CA GLU A 194 -170.04 12.86 114.75
C GLU A 194 -169.15 13.38 113.61
N ASN A 195 -169.33 14.64 113.19
CA ASN A 195 -168.57 15.21 112.09
C ASN A 195 -167.08 15.36 112.44
N ASN A 196 -166.77 15.81 113.66
CA ASN A 196 -165.39 15.89 114.16
C ASN A 196 -164.68 14.53 114.21
N LEU A 197 -165.37 13.45 114.60
CA LEU A 197 -164.83 12.08 114.53
C LEU A 197 -164.61 11.60 113.09
N LYS A 198 -165.52 11.95 112.16
CA LYS A 198 -165.37 11.67 110.72
C LYS A 198 -164.23 12.48 110.07
N LEU A 199 -163.95 13.68 110.57
CA LEU A 199 -162.85 14.53 110.11
C LEU A 199 -161.49 14.01 110.64
N SER A 200 -161.42 13.69 111.94
CA SER A 200 -160.21 13.13 112.58
C SER A 200 -159.80 11.79 111.98
N SER A 201 -160.76 10.88 111.72
CA SER A 201 -160.47 9.59 111.06
C SER A 201 -159.97 9.75 109.62
N LYS A 202 -160.49 10.73 108.85
CA LYS A 202 -159.94 11.09 107.54
C LYS A 202 -158.52 11.68 107.62
N GLN A 203 -158.27 12.57 108.57
CA GLN A 203 -156.91 13.12 108.80
C GLN A 203 -155.90 12.03 109.17
N LEU A 204 -156.28 11.09 110.03
CA LEU A 204 -155.46 9.92 110.38
C LEU A 204 -155.20 9.00 109.18
N ALA A 205 -156.18 8.83 108.29
CA ALA A 205 -155.99 8.09 107.04
C ALA A 205 -155.01 8.79 106.10
N PHE A 206 -155.20 10.10 105.85
CA PHE A 206 -154.28 10.87 104.99
C PHE A 206 -152.86 10.94 105.55
N SER A 207 -152.70 11.09 106.87
CA SER A 207 -151.38 11.02 107.54
C SER A 207 -150.69 9.67 107.31
N LYS A 208 -151.42 8.55 107.42
CA LYS A 208 -150.89 7.21 107.11
C LYS A 208 -150.50 7.06 105.64
N HIS A 209 -151.29 7.60 104.71
CA HIS A 209 -150.94 7.59 103.29
C HIS A 209 -149.69 8.44 102.98
N LEU A 210 -149.59 9.66 103.53
CA LEU A 210 -148.41 10.52 103.39
C LEU A 210 -147.15 9.85 103.95
N ASN A 211 -147.21 9.24 105.13
CA ASN A 211 -146.09 8.49 105.69
C ASN A 211 -145.71 7.27 104.83
N ASN A 212 -146.68 6.55 104.28
CA ASN A 212 -146.42 5.44 103.36
C ASN A 212 -145.76 5.88 102.05
N TYR A 213 -146.13 7.04 101.48
CA TYR A 213 -145.44 7.61 100.32
C TYR A 213 -144.04 8.12 100.67
N SER A 214 -143.88 8.84 101.79
CA SER A 214 -142.58 9.30 102.29
C SER A 214 -141.61 8.13 102.50
N ASN A 215 -142.06 7.05 103.14
CA ASN A 215 -141.28 5.83 103.32
C ASN A 215 -140.89 5.19 101.97
N LYS A 216 -141.81 5.12 100.99
CA LYS A 216 -141.51 4.63 99.63
C LYS A 216 -140.43 5.48 98.95
N PHE A 217 -140.55 6.80 98.99
CA PHE A 217 -139.53 7.70 98.45
C PHE A 217 -138.19 7.53 99.16
N GLN A 218 -138.16 7.41 100.49
CA GLN A 218 -136.92 7.12 101.22
C GLN A 218 -136.30 5.77 100.86
N THR A 219 -137.10 4.72 100.61
CA THR A 219 -136.56 3.43 100.13
C THR A 219 -136.00 3.53 98.71
N LEU A 220 -136.69 4.23 97.80
CA LEU A 220 -136.23 4.44 96.42
C LEU A 220 -134.96 5.30 96.38
N MET A 221 -134.87 6.36 97.19
CA MET A 221 -133.66 7.18 97.31
C MET A 221 -132.47 6.38 97.85
N LYS A 222 -132.69 5.52 98.86
CA LYS A 222 -131.64 4.61 99.37
C LYS A 222 -131.19 3.60 98.31
N GLN A 223 -132.11 3.05 97.53
CA GLN A 223 -131.79 2.15 96.42
C GLN A 223 -130.99 2.87 95.33
N LEU A 224 -131.39 4.08 94.93
CA LEU A 224 -130.67 4.91 93.94
C LEU A 224 -129.24 5.26 94.39
N ILE A 225 -129.06 5.63 95.66
CA ILE A 225 -127.72 5.89 96.24
C ILE A 225 -126.86 4.63 96.19
N LEU A 226 -127.39 3.48 96.62
CA LEU A 226 -126.67 2.19 96.57
C LEU A 226 -126.28 1.80 95.15
N THR A 227 -127.17 1.95 94.16
CA THR A 227 -126.84 1.65 92.76
C THR A 227 -125.81 2.63 92.18
N TYR A 228 -125.83 3.91 92.60
CA TYR A 228 -124.82 4.89 92.20
C TYR A 228 -123.45 4.56 92.80
N GLU A 229 -123.39 4.17 94.07
CA GLU A 229 -122.16 3.72 94.73
C GLU A 229 -121.60 2.44 94.07
N GLN A 230 -122.47 1.47 93.76
CA GLN A 230 -122.09 0.25 93.02
C GLN A 230 -121.49 0.58 91.65
N LEU A 231 -122.21 1.34 90.80
CA LEU A 231 -121.71 1.77 89.49
C LEU A 231 -120.38 2.54 89.59
N LYS A 232 -120.21 3.38 90.62
CA LYS A 232 -118.95 4.10 90.87
C LYS A 232 -117.80 3.14 91.22
N THR A 233 -118.06 2.08 92.00
CA THR A 233 -117.06 1.04 92.26
C THR A 233 -116.77 0.16 91.04
N GLU A 234 -117.76 -0.13 90.21
CA GLU A 234 -117.57 -0.86 88.95
C GLU A 234 -116.72 -0.07 87.95
N ILE A 235 -116.99 1.23 87.80
CA ILE A 235 -116.16 2.14 86.97
C ILE A 235 -114.73 2.20 87.51
N ALA A 236 -114.54 2.30 88.83
CA ALA A 236 -113.20 2.28 89.43
C ALA A 236 -112.46 0.95 89.17
N ASN A 237 -113.13 -0.19 89.38
CA ASN A 237 -112.57 -1.52 89.13
C ASN A 237 -112.22 -1.73 87.65
N ASN A 238 -113.11 -1.31 86.74
CA ASN A 238 -112.86 -1.39 85.30
C ASN A 238 -111.68 -0.51 84.88
N ASN A 239 -111.57 0.72 85.40
CA ASN A 239 -110.42 1.59 85.15
C ASN A 239 -109.11 0.96 85.67
N CYS A 240 -109.11 0.37 86.87
CA CYS A 240 -107.96 -0.38 87.38
C CYS A 240 -107.60 -1.57 86.48
N ASN A 241 -108.59 -2.33 86.00
CA ASN A 241 -108.38 -3.45 85.09
C ASN A 241 -107.80 -2.99 83.74
N PHE A 242 -108.28 -1.89 83.16
CA PHE A 242 -107.72 -1.32 81.94
C PHE A 242 -106.29 -0.82 82.15
N ILE A 243 -106.00 -0.12 83.26
CA ILE A 243 -104.65 0.34 83.60
C ILE A 243 -103.69 -0.86 83.76
N ASN A 244 -104.11 -1.93 84.43
CA ASN A 244 -103.32 -3.15 84.57
C ASN A 244 -103.07 -3.82 83.20
N GLN A 245 -104.08 -3.88 82.32
CA GLN A 245 -103.93 -4.40 80.97
C GLN A 245 -102.98 -3.55 80.10
N THR A 246 -103.05 -2.22 80.17
CA THR A 246 -102.11 -1.35 79.45
C THR A 246 -100.69 -1.50 80.00
N ASN A 247 -100.51 -1.62 81.32
CA ASN A 247 -99.20 -1.85 81.93
C ASN A 247 -98.62 -3.20 81.51
N GLU A 248 -99.40 -4.29 81.54
CA GLU A 248 -98.99 -5.61 81.04
C GLU A 248 -98.57 -5.57 79.56
N ILE A 249 -99.30 -4.81 78.73
CA ILE A 249 -98.99 -4.65 77.31
C ILE A 249 -97.70 -3.84 77.13
N GLU A 250 -97.51 -2.76 77.89
CA GLU A 250 -96.27 -1.99 77.89
C GLU A 250 -95.05 -2.81 78.36
N GLU A 251 -95.19 -3.64 79.40
CA GLU A 251 -94.10 -4.53 79.85
C GLU A 251 -93.75 -5.59 78.80
N LYS A 252 -94.76 -6.15 78.11
CA LYS A 252 -94.56 -7.07 76.98
C LYS A 252 -93.86 -6.37 75.81
N TYR A 253 -94.21 -5.12 75.49
CA TYR A 253 -93.49 -4.36 74.46
C TYR A 253 -92.06 -3.99 74.88
N LYS A 254 -91.83 -3.54 76.12
CA LYS A 254 -90.49 -3.21 76.64
C LYS A 254 -89.58 -4.44 76.67
N THR A 255 -90.09 -5.60 77.11
CA THR A 255 -89.31 -6.85 77.11
C THR A 255 -89.02 -7.37 75.70
N LEU A 256 -89.99 -7.27 74.77
CA LEU A 256 -89.75 -7.57 73.35
C LEU A 256 -88.71 -6.63 72.72
N GLN A 257 -88.81 -5.32 72.97
CA GLN A 257 -87.87 -4.33 72.46
C GLN A 257 -86.45 -4.61 72.97
N ASN A 258 -86.27 -4.71 74.29
CA ASN A 258 -84.97 -5.05 74.90
C ASN A 258 -84.40 -6.36 74.33
N HIS A 259 -85.25 -7.38 74.10
CA HIS A 259 -84.79 -8.63 73.49
C HIS A 259 -84.34 -8.45 72.03
N THR A 260 -85.04 -7.65 71.23
CA THR A 260 -84.59 -7.33 69.86
C THR A 260 -83.32 -6.49 69.84
N GLU A 261 -83.17 -5.52 70.76
CA GLU A 261 -81.96 -4.69 70.90
C GLU A 261 -80.76 -5.59 71.24
N VAL A 262 -80.86 -6.46 72.25
CA VAL A 262 -79.83 -7.45 72.59
C VAL A 262 -79.51 -8.40 71.41
N ILE A 263 -80.49 -8.77 70.57
CA ILE A 263 -80.23 -9.57 69.36
C ILE A 263 -79.43 -8.76 68.31
N TYR A 264 -79.70 -7.47 68.14
CA TYR A 264 -78.95 -6.61 67.23
C TYR A 264 -77.55 -6.28 67.77
N GLU A 265 -77.39 -6.04 69.06
CA GLU A 265 -76.09 -5.87 69.72
C GLU A 265 -75.21 -7.12 69.56
N ASN A 266 -75.74 -8.31 69.81
CA ASN A 266 -75.00 -9.56 69.61
C ASN A 266 -74.57 -9.76 68.15
N LYS A 267 -75.45 -9.47 67.17
CA LYS A 267 -75.09 -9.52 65.74
C LYS A 267 -74.05 -8.46 65.36
N MET A 268 -74.08 -7.29 65.99
CA MET A 268 -73.05 -6.26 65.82
C MET A 268 -71.71 -6.73 66.38
N LEU A 269 -71.69 -7.38 67.55
CA LEU A 269 -70.47 -7.96 68.14
C LEU A 269 -69.91 -9.12 67.31
N GLU A 270 -70.76 -10.01 66.79
CA GLU A 270 -70.37 -11.09 65.87
C GLU A 270 -69.76 -10.53 64.57
N THR A 271 -70.40 -9.55 63.94
CA THR A 271 -69.89 -8.94 62.71
C THR A 271 -68.61 -8.13 62.93
N LEU A 272 -68.49 -7.40 64.04
CA LEU A 272 -67.24 -6.74 64.44
C LEU A 272 -66.10 -7.76 64.67
N SER A 273 -66.38 -8.87 65.36
CA SER A 273 -65.43 -9.97 65.55
C SER A 273 -65.00 -10.59 64.22
N HIS A 274 -65.93 -10.77 63.28
CA HIS A 274 -65.61 -11.28 61.94
C HIS A 274 -64.75 -10.28 61.13
N ILE A 275 -65.05 -8.98 61.21
CA ILE A 275 -64.23 -7.91 60.61
C ILE A 275 -62.82 -7.89 61.21
N GLN A 276 -62.69 -7.99 62.54
CA GLN A 276 -61.38 -8.00 63.21
C GLN A 276 -60.55 -9.25 62.87
N ASN A 277 -61.20 -10.42 62.76
CA ASN A 277 -60.54 -11.66 62.33
C ASN A 277 -60.08 -11.60 60.87
N THR A 278 -60.91 -11.08 59.96
CA THR A 278 -60.54 -10.92 58.54
C THR A 278 -59.47 -9.84 58.35
N GLN A 279 -59.47 -8.76 59.13
CA GLN A 279 -58.36 -7.80 59.21
C GLN A 279 -57.05 -8.48 59.63
N SER A 280 -57.06 -9.28 60.71
CA SER A 280 -55.86 -10.01 61.15
C SER A 280 -55.35 -11.02 60.11
N GLN A 281 -56.25 -11.65 59.33
CA GLN A 281 -55.86 -12.51 58.22
C GLN A 281 -55.22 -11.71 57.06
N LEU A 282 -55.78 -10.55 56.71
CA LEU A 282 -55.22 -9.66 55.70
C LEU A 282 -53.84 -9.10 56.10
N GLU A 283 -53.63 -8.79 57.38
CA GLU A 283 -52.32 -8.35 57.90
C GLU A 283 -51.28 -9.47 57.83
N LYS A 284 -51.63 -10.69 58.25
CA LYS A 284 -50.74 -11.86 58.11
C LYS A 284 -50.36 -12.13 56.65
N LEU A 285 -51.33 -12.05 55.74
CA LEU A 285 -51.08 -12.21 54.30
C LEU A 285 -50.19 -11.10 53.74
N LYS A 286 -50.41 -9.83 54.14
CA LYS A 286 -49.51 -8.71 53.76
C LYS A 286 -48.08 -8.97 54.20
N ILE A 287 -47.86 -9.29 55.47
CA ILE A 287 -46.53 -9.58 56.03
C ILE A 287 -45.89 -10.77 55.31
N GLU A 288 -46.65 -11.82 54.97
CA GLU A 288 -46.16 -12.91 54.13
C GLU A 288 -45.73 -12.47 52.73
N TYR A 289 -46.48 -11.60 52.06
CA TYR A 289 -46.13 -11.09 50.73
C TYR A 289 -44.94 -10.12 50.78
N GLU A 290 -44.89 -9.23 51.78
CA GLU A 290 -43.75 -8.35 52.03
C GLU A 290 -42.46 -9.15 52.29
N ASN A 291 -42.53 -10.18 53.14
CA ASN A 291 -41.42 -11.10 53.34
C ASN A 291 -41.01 -11.83 52.05
N LYS A 292 -41.97 -12.31 51.24
CA LYS A 292 -41.67 -12.95 49.93
C LYS A 292 -41.01 -11.99 48.94
N ILE A 293 -41.37 -10.71 48.94
CA ILE A 293 -40.74 -9.66 48.13
C ILE A 293 -39.31 -9.38 48.64
N ILE A 294 -39.12 -9.23 49.95
CA ILE A 294 -37.80 -9.03 50.57
C ILE A 294 -36.88 -10.22 50.25
N ASP A 295 -37.38 -11.45 50.39
CA ASP A 295 -36.65 -12.68 50.05
C ASP A 295 -36.27 -12.77 48.57
N PHE A 296 -37.16 -12.33 47.67
CA PHE A 296 -36.90 -12.29 46.24
C PHE A 296 -35.82 -11.25 45.91
N ASN A 297 -35.98 -10.01 46.39
CA ASN A 297 -35.04 -8.93 46.20
C ASN A 297 -33.66 -9.27 46.78
N ASN A 298 -33.60 -9.93 47.94
CA ASN A 298 -32.34 -10.41 48.54
C ASN A 298 -31.66 -11.46 47.66
N LYS A 299 -32.41 -12.42 47.10
CA LYS A 299 -31.87 -13.43 46.16
C LYS A 299 -31.40 -12.79 44.85
N GLU A 300 -32.11 -11.79 44.34
CA GLU A 300 -31.71 -11.03 43.16
C GLU A 300 -30.44 -10.20 43.43
N HIS A 301 -30.35 -9.50 44.57
CA HIS A 301 -29.14 -8.79 44.98
C HIS A 301 -27.94 -9.72 45.18
N ILE A 302 -28.11 -10.92 45.74
CA ILE A 302 -27.04 -11.93 45.86
C ILE A 302 -26.60 -12.39 44.46
N ASN A 303 -27.53 -12.72 43.57
CA ASN A 303 -27.20 -13.10 42.19
C ASN A 303 -26.47 -11.97 41.42
N LEU A 304 -26.94 -10.73 41.56
CA LEU A 304 -26.33 -9.55 40.92
C LEU A 304 -24.93 -9.28 41.47
N THR A 305 -24.74 -9.32 42.79
CA THR A 305 -23.41 -9.15 43.40
C THR A 305 -22.46 -10.29 43.06
N GLU A 306 -22.93 -11.54 42.94
CA GLU A 306 -22.13 -12.64 42.39
C GLU A 306 -21.72 -12.40 40.93
N ILE A 307 -22.62 -11.93 40.07
CA ILE A 307 -22.32 -11.62 38.67
C ILE A 307 -21.31 -10.47 38.58
N VAL A 308 -21.51 -9.40 39.34
CA VAL A 308 -20.58 -8.26 39.43
C VAL A 308 -19.21 -8.71 39.94
N ASN A 309 -19.15 -9.55 40.97
CA ASN A 309 -17.88 -10.09 41.48
C ASN A 309 -17.17 -10.98 40.44
N LYS A 310 -17.90 -11.84 39.71
CA LYS A 310 -17.34 -12.66 38.61
C LYS A 310 -16.84 -11.79 37.45
N MET A 311 -17.55 -10.70 37.12
CA MET A 311 -17.08 -9.71 36.15
C MET A 311 -15.83 -8.96 36.63
N ASN A 312 -15.80 -8.50 37.87
CA ASN A 312 -14.65 -7.80 38.45
C ASN A 312 -13.40 -8.70 38.49
N ILE A 313 -13.53 -9.96 38.93
CA ILE A 313 -12.43 -10.93 38.93
C ILE A 313 -11.92 -11.22 37.51
N THR A 314 -12.82 -11.36 36.53
CA THR A 314 -12.41 -11.61 35.12
C THR A 314 -11.87 -10.37 34.40
N LEU A 315 -12.27 -9.16 34.81
CA LEU A 315 -11.64 -7.91 34.37
C LEU A 315 -10.25 -7.76 34.99
N GLN A 316 -10.11 -8.01 36.30
CA GLN A 316 -8.83 -7.93 37.01
C GLN A 316 -7.82 -8.95 36.46
N SER A 317 -8.22 -10.20 36.21
CA SER A 317 -7.31 -11.21 35.63
C SER A 317 -6.88 -10.87 34.20
N LYS A 318 -7.78 -10.31 33.38
CA LYS A 318 -7.44 -9.77 32.05
C LYS A 318 -6.48 -8.57 32.15
N TRP A 319 -6.68 -7.68 33.13
CA TRP A 319 -5.82 -6.52 33.35
C TRP A 319 -4.41 -6.94 33.79
N CYS A 320 -4.28 -7.87 34.74
CA CYS A 320 -3.00 -8.46 35.12
C CYS A 320 -2.31 -9.19 33.94
N SER A 321 -3.07 -9.92 33.12
CA SER A 321 -2.53 -10.55 31.90
C SER A 321 -2.09 -9.52 30.86
N ALA A 322 -2.78 -8.38 30.72
CA ALA A 322 -2.39 -7.30 29.82
C ALA A 322 -1.10 -6.59 30.30
N ILE A 323 -0.96 -6.34 31.61
CA ILE A 323 0.28 -5.84 32.21
C ILE A 323 1.43 -6.80 31.94
N HIS A 324 1.26 -8.09 32.23
CA HIS A 324 2.31 -9.09 32.00
C HIS A 324 2.71 -9.20 30.52
N ASN A 325 1.73 -9.14 29.61
CA ASN A 325 2.02 -9.10 28.17
C ASN A 325 2.83 -7.84 27.80
N TYR A 326 2.49 -6.67 28.35
CA TYR A 326 3.24 -5.42 28.13
C TYR A 326 4.68 -5.51 28.68
N GLU A 327 4.87 -6.07 29.87
CA GLU A 327 6.20 -6.33 30.45
C GLU A 327 7.04 -7.26 29.56
N THR A 328 6.46 -8.37 29.06
CA THR A 328 7.18 -9.29 28.16
C THR A 328 7.45 -8.71 26.77
N ILE A 329 6.69 -7.71 26.33
CA ILE A 329 6.99 -6.94 25.11
C ILE A 329 8.16 -5.99 25.38
N GLN A 330 8.10 -5.19 26.45
CA GLN A 330 9.17 -4.27 26.82
C GLN A 330 10.52 -4.99 27.07
N GLU A 331 10.48 -6.18 27.66
CA GLU A 331 11.69 -6.99 27.88
C GLU A 331 12.25 -7.56 26.56
N LYS A 332 11.39 -7.91 25.59
CA LYS A 332 11.83 -8.27 24.23
C LYS A 332 12.37 -7.07 23.46
N GLU A 333 11.81 -5.88 23.63
CA GLU A 333 12.32 -4.64 23.05
C GLU A 333 13.72 -4.33 23.60
N ARG A 334 13.96 -4.50 24.91
CA ARG A 334 15.30 -4.40 25.51
C ARG A 334 16.28 -5.39 24.85
N GLN A 335 15.91 -6.67 24.80
CA GLN A 335 16.75 -7.71 24.20
C GLN A 335 17.06 -7.43 22.72
N ILE A 336 16.07 -6.99 21.93
CA ILE A 336 16.26 -6.59 20.53
C ILE A 336 17.21 -5.39 20.42
N ASN A 337 17.07 -4.38 21.27
CA ASN A 337 17.96 -3.22 21.29
C ASN A 337 19.39 -3.60 21.72
N GLU A 338 19.57 -4.56 22.62
CA GLU A 338 20.89 -5.11 22.97
C GLU A 338 21.50 -5.92 21.82
N TYR A 339 20.72 -6.73 21.10
CA TYR A 339 21.19 -7.42 19.89
C TYR A 339 21.56 -6.44 18.77
N ILE A 340 20.75 -5.39 18.54
CA ILE A 340 21.07 -4.32 17.57
C ILE A 340 22.39 -3.66 17.96
N ARG A 341 22.56 -3.28 19.23
CA ARG A 341 23.78 -2.65 19.72
C ARG A 341 25.02 -3.55 19.62
N GLN A 342 24.86 -4.87 19.82
CA GLN A 342 25.94 -5.84 19.58
C GLN A 342 26.30 -5.89 18.09
N MET A 343 25.30 -5.98 17.20
CA MET A 343 25.53 -5.94 15.74
C MET A 343 26.14 -4.62 15.27
N GLU A 344 25.77 -3.47 15.84
CA GLU A 344 26.39 -2.17 15.55
C GLU A 344 27.89 -2.17 15.90
N ILE A 345 28.25 -2.71 17.07
CA ILE A 345 29.66 -2.85 17.50
C ILE A 345 30.41 -3.83 16.60
N ASP A 346 29.84 -4.99 16.29
CA ASP A 346 30.45 -5.99 15.39
C ASP A 346 30.68 -5.42 13.98
N ILE A 347 29.76 -4.60 13.48
CA ILE A 347 29.87 -3.91 12.19
C ILE A 347 30.93 -2.81 12.22
N ASP A 348 31.00 -2.00 13.28
CA ASP A 348 32.03 -0.96 13.43
C ASP A 348 33.43 -1.60 13.54
N ASP A 349 33.57 -2.72 14.27
CA ASP A 349 34.82 -3.50 14.33
C ASP A 349 35.16 -4.14 12.96
N GLU A 350 34.20 -4.64 12.19
CA GLU A 350 34.46 -5.11 10.82
C GLU A 350 34.94 -3.95 9.92
N ILE A 351 34.28 -2.79 9.99
CA ILE A 351 34.64 -1.59 9.23
C ILE A 351 36.05 -1.11 9.60
N GLU A 352 36.40 -1.05 10.88
CA GLU A 352 37.72 -0.65 11.35
C GLU A 352 38.80 -1.67 10.91
N ASN A 353 38.51 -2.97 10.97
CA ASN A 353 39.41 -4.02 10.46
C ASN A 353 39.62 -3.93 8.93
N VAL A 354 38.54 -3.71 8.15
CA VAL A 354 38.60 -3.52 6.69
C VAL A 354 39.39 -2.26 6.33
N LYS A 355 39.15 -1.15 7.04
CA LYS A 355 39.92 0.11 6.94
C LYS A 355 41.40 -0.10 7.25
N ILE A 356 41.73 -0.79 8.35
CA ILE A 356 43.10 -1.13 8.73
C ILE A 356 43.78 -1.99 7.67
N ASN A 357 43.05 -2.92 7.03
CA ASN A 357 43.61 -3.77 5.98
C ASN A 357 43.85 -3.00 4.68
N TYR A 358 42.90 -2.17 4.22
CA TYR A 358 43.15 -1.27 3.08
C TYR A 358 44.25 -0.24 3.37
N GLU A 359 44.40 0.24 4.61
CA GLU A 359 45.54 1.08 5.00
C GLU A 359 46.87 0.34 4.90
N LYS A 360 46.95 -0.95 5.28
CA LYS A 360 48.16 -1.78 5.10
C LYS A 360 48.47 -1.97 3.62
N GLU A 361 47.47 -2.31 2.80
CA GLU A 361 47.63 -2.46 1.35
C GLU A 361 48.06 -1.15 0.68
N LEU A 362 47.45 -0.02 1.04
CA LEU A 362 47.85 1.30 0.55
C LEU A 362 49.27 1.67 1.00
N LYS A 363 49.69 1.34 2.22
CA LYS A 363 51.08 1.56 2.68
C LYS A 363 52.05 0.70 1.86
N PHE A 364 51.76 -0.59 1.68
CA PHE A 364 52.55 -1.50 0.86
C PHE A 364 52.64 -1.05 -0.62
N LEU A 365 51.51 -0.68 -1.24
CA LEU A 365 51.47 -0.18 -2.61
C LEU A 365 52.21 1.16 -2.76
N ASN A 366 52.15 2.06 -1.77
CA ASN A 366 52.93 3.29 -1.77
C ASN A 366 54.44 3.02 -1.61
N GLU A 367 54.84 2.05 -0.80
CA GLU A 367 56.25 1.63 -0.68
C GLU A 367 56.76 0.95 -1.95
N TYR A 368 55.95 0.08 -2.56
CA TYR A 368 56.25 -0.52 -3.86
C TYR A 368 56.30 0.53 -4.98
N ALA A 369 55.43 1.55 -4.96
CA ALA A 369 55.49 2.69 -5.87
C ALA A 369 56.74 3.57 -5.64
N LYS A 370 57.20 3.73 -4.39
CA LYS A 370 58.48 4.38 -4.08
C LYS A 370 59.67 3.56 -4.59
N GLN A 371 59.63 2.22 -4.48
CA GLN A 371 60.65 1.34 -5.06
C GLN A 371 60.63 1.40 -6.60
N LEU A 372 59.46 1.38 -7.23
CA LEU A 372 59.31 1.55 -8.68
C LEU A 372 59.80 2.92 -9.17
N THR A 373 59.41 4.02 -8.54
CA THR A 373 59.91 5.36 -8.90
C THR A 373 61.41 5.51 -8.65
N PHE A 374 61.96 4.89 -7.59
CA PHE A 374 63.41 4.79 -7.39
C PHE A 374 64.10 4.02 -8.52
N THR A 375 63.65 2.80 -8.84
CA THR A 375 64.24 2.00 -9.94
C THR A 375 64.13 2.72 -11.28
N VAL A 376 62.97 3.29 -11.63
CA VAL A 376 62.78 4.16 -12.81
C VAL A 376 63.76 5.35 -12.81
N SER A 377 64.01 6.00 -11.66
CA SER A 377 65.01 7.07 -11.58
C SER A 377 66.44 6.57 -11.83
N THR A 378 66.80 5.38 -11.35
CA THR A 378 68.12 4.77 -11.60
C THR A 378 68.26 4.27 -13.04
N LEU A 379 67.18 3.74 -13.64
CA LEU A 379 67.12 3.38 -15.06
C LEU A 379 67.22 4.61 -15.95
N ARG A 380 66.55 5.72 -15.60
CA ARG A 380 66.69 7.00 -16.33
C ARG A 380 68.12 7.55 -16.23
N LYS A 381 68.77 7.49 -15.06
CA LYS A 381 70.20 7.82 -14.91
C LYS A 381 71.10 6.92 -15.77
N ARG A 382 70.86 5.61 -15.80
CA ARG A 382 71.58 4.65 -16.66
C ARG A 382 71.35 4.91 -18.16
N TYR A 383 70.12 5.26 -18.54
CA TYR A 383 69.74 5.53 -19.93
C TYR A 383 70.37 6.82 -20.44
N ASN A 384 70.33 7.91 -19.65
CA ASN A 384 71.06 9.14 -19.94
C ASN A 384 72.56 8.86 -20.08
N ALA A 385 73.18 8.12 -19.14
CA ALA A 385 74.58 7.74 -19.23
C ALA A 385 74.93 6.80 -20.42
N ILE A 386 73.92 6.22 -21.09
CA ILE A 386 74.09 5.51 -22.37
C ILE A 386 73.97 6.51 -23.54
N ILE A 387 73.07 7.50 -23.48
CA ILE A 387 72.99 8.61 -24.45
C ILE A 387 74.32 9.39 -24.48
N ASP A 388 74.84 9.81 -23.32
CA ASP A 388 76.14 10.53 -23.23
C ASP A 388 77.29 9.72 -23.87
N ARG A 389 77.23 8.38 -23.76
CA ARG A 389 78.16 7.43 -24.38
C ARG A 389 77.93 7.21 -25.88
N LEU A 390 76.72 7.40 -26.37
CA LEU A 390 76.39 7.37 -27.80
C LEU A 390 76.82 8.68 -28.46
N GLU A 391 76.47 9.83 -27.90
CA GLU A 391 76.88 11.15 -28.39
C GLU A 391 78.42 11.26 -28.46
N SER A 392 79.13 10.86 -27.41
CA SER A 392 80.61 10.83 -27.41
C SER A 392 81.23 9.74 -28.33
N ARG A 393 80.46 8.76 -28.79
CA ARG A 393 80.84 7.85 -29.88
C ARG A 393 80.54 8.43 -31.25
N ASP A 394 79.44 9.14 -31.42
CA ASP A 394 79.05 9.76 -32.69
C ASP A 394 79.93 10.98 -33.02
N ILE A 395 80.41 11.72 -32.02
CA ILE A 395 81.50 12.71 -32.20
C ILE A 395 82.75 12.02 -32.77
N LYS A 396 83.25 10.97 -32.11
CA LYS A 396 84.43 10.21 -32.57
C LYS A 396 84.23 9.57 -33.94
N ARG A 397 83.01 9.09 -34.23
CA ARG A 397 82.63 8.57 -35.54
C ARG A 397 82.67 9.67 -36.60
N ASN A 398 82.13 10.85 -36.31
CA ASN A 398 82.16 12.00 -37.23
C ASN A 398 83.60 12.46 -37.51
N ASP A 399 84.50 12.38 -36.54
CA ASP A 399 85.92 12.68 -36.74
C ASP A 399 86.61 11.62 -37.61
N ILE A 400 86.37 10.33 -37.36
CA ILE A 400 86.83 9.23 -38.24
C ILE A 400 86.25 9.37 -39.66
N GLU A 401 84.98 9.78 -39.81
CA GLU A 401 84.36 10.03 -41.12
C GLU A 401 84.93 11.27 -41.84
N LYS A 402 85.59 12.21 -41.14
CA LYS A 402 86.41 13.27 -41.75
C LYS A 402 87.76 12.71 -42.21
N GLU A 403 88.48 12.02 -41.32
CA GLU A 403 89.78 11.40 -41.65
C GLU A 403 89.66 10.46 -42.86
N VAL A 404 88.61 9.63 -42.91
CA VAL A 404 88.32 8.74 -44.04
C VAL A 404 88.06 9.53 -45.33
N LYS A 405 87.37 10.68 -45.28
CA LYS A 405 87.18 11.55 -46.46
C LYS A 405 88.49 12.19 -46.92
N GLU A 406 89.33 12.66 -46.00
CA GLU A 406 90.66 13.20 -46.32
C GLU A 406 91.57 12.13 -46.94
N LEU A 407 91.54 10.91 -46.40
CA LEU A 407 92.26 9.76 -46.96
C LEU A 407 91.74 9.36 -48.35
N TYR A 408 90.42 9.37 -48.58
CA TYR A 408 89.85 9.14 -49.92
C TYR A 408 90.24 10.23 -50.92
N ASN A 409 90.23 11.51 -50.52
CA ASN A 409 90.68 12.61 -51.36
C ASN A 409 92.17 12.46 -51.73
N ARG A 410 93.02 12.15 -50.74
CA ARG A 410 94.46 11.88 -50.93
C ARG A 410 94.69 10.63 -51.80
N GLN A 411 93.87 9.60 -51.66
CA GLN A 411 93.91 8.41 -52.52
C GLN A 411 93.54 8.78 -53.97
N SER A 412 92.50 9.60 -54.18
CA SER A 412 92.09 10.08 -55.50
C SER A 412 93.20 10.88 -56.19
N GLU A 413 93.83 11.82 -55.47
CA GLU A 413 95.02 12.54 -55.97
C GLU A 413 96.16 11.59 -56.39
N LEU A 414 96.42 10.55 -55.59
CA LEU A 414 97.46 9.56 -55.87
C LEU A 414 97.11 8.67 -57.06
N ILE A 415 95.82 8.36 -57.26
CA ILE A 415 95.32 7.66 -58.46
C ILE A 415 95.51 8.55 -59.70
N GLU A 416 95.12 9.83 -59.68
CA GLU A 416 95.39 10.73 -60.81
C GLU A 416 96.89 10.89 -61.11
N LYS A 417 97.74 10.89 -60.06
CA LYS A 417 99.21 10.94 -60.23
C LYS A 417 99.72 9.64 -60.85
N LEU A 418 99.23 8.47 -60.40
CA LEU A 418 99.53 7.17 -60.99
C LEU A 418 99.06 7.05 -62.45
N ASP A 419 97.87 7.52 -62.79
CA ASP A 419 97.36 7.45 -64.17
C ASP A 419 98.06 8.44 -65.10
N ARG A 420 98.49 9.62 -64.60
CA ARG A 420 99.44 10.49 -65.30
C ARG A 420 100.78 9.78 -65.54
N PHE A 421 101.33 9.05 -64.56
CA PHE A 421 102.55 8.26 -64.76
C PHE A 421 102.34 7.07 -65.72
N ARG A 422 101.21 6.36 -65.66
CA ARG A 422 100.84 5.30 -66.61
C ARG A 422 100.72 5.82 -68.04
N LEU A 423 100.17 7.02 -68.25
CA LEU A 423 100.13 7.65 -69.57
C LEU A 423 101.54 7.99 -70.10
N ILE A 424 102.47 8.39 -69.20
CA ILE A 424 103.88 8.64 -69.55
C ILE A 424 104.61 7.33 -69.84
N ILE A 425 104.35 6.27 -69.07
CA ILE A 425 104.89 4.92 -69.30
C ILE A 425 104.39 4.38 -70.63
N LYS A 426 103.09 4.42 -70.91
CA LYS A 426 102.54 3.99 -72.20
C LYS A 426 103.14 4.75 -73.38
N LYS A 427 103.29 6.08 -73.28
CA LYS A 427 104.00 6.88 -74.31
C LYS A 427 105.48 6.55 -74.44
N LYS A 428 106.12 5.92 -73.45
CA LYS A 428 107.47 5.34 -73.56
C LYS A 428 107.44 3.93 -74.16
N GLU A 429 106.47 3.10 -73.80
CA GLU A 429 106.24 1.76 -74.37
C GLU A 429 105.93 1.84 -75.87
N ASP A 430 105.02 2.74 -76.29
CA ASP A 430 104.74 3.03 -77.70
C ASP A 430 106.03 3.43 -78.45
N ARG A 431 106.88 4.26 -77.81
CA ARG A 431 108.19 4.64 -78.37
C ARG A 431 109.14 3.44 -78.44
N ILE A 432 109.22 2.60 -77.40
CA ILE A 432 110.06 1.39 -77.38
C ILE A 432 109.61 0.44 -78.49
N GLY A 433 108.31 0.18 -78.65
CA GLY A 433 107.77 -0.62 -79.76
C GLY A 433 108.16 -0.07 -81.15
N THR A 434 108.17 1.25 -81.36
CA THR A 434 108.69 1.82 -82.63
C THR A 434 110.21 1.68 -82.82
N HIS A 435 110.97 1.48 -81.75
CA HIS A 435 112.40 1.14 -81.83
C HIS A 435 112.60 -0.36 -82.03
N ASP A 436 111.81 -1.22 -81.38
CA ASP A 436 111.86 -2.67 -81.57
C ASP A 436 111.48 -3.08 -83.00
N ILE A 437 110.46 -2.43 -83.59
CA ILE A 437 110.11 -2.62 -85.01
C ILE A 437 111.26 -2.21 -85.95
N LYS A 438 112.01 -1.15 -85.61
CA LYS A 438 113.22 -0.76 -86.37
C LYS A 438 114.36 -1.77 -86.16
N LEU A 439 114.57 -2.22 -84.93
CA LEU A 439 115.62 -3.16 -84.55
C LEU A 439 115.40 -4.53 -85.21
N HIS A 440 114.16 -5.03 -85.22
CA HIS A 440 113.79 -6.28 -85.90
C HIS A 440 113.97 -6.18 -87.42
N ARG A 441 113.70 -5.01 -88.04
CA ARG A 441 114.01 -4.77 -89.46
C ARG A 441 115.52 -4.79 -89.72
N LEU A 442 116.32 -4.18 -88.85
CA LEU A 442 117.79 -4.21 -88.95
C LEU A 442 118.34 -5.64 -88.76
N GLN A 443 117.80 -6.42 -87.81
CA GLN A 443 118.16 -7.83 -87.62
C GLN A 443 117.84 -8.69 -88.85
N GLN A 444 116.67 -8.51 -89.48
CA GLN A 444 116.36 -9.17 -90.75
C GLN A 444 117.35 -8.78 -91.86
N HIS A 445 117.75 -7.50 -91.90
CA HIS A 445 118.71 -7.01 -92.89
C HIS A 445 120.13 -7.57 -92.66
N ILE A 446 120.53 -7.78 -91.40
CA ILE A 446 121.79 -8.45 -91.02
C ILE A 446 121.75 -9.92 -91.42
N LEU A 447 120.69 -10.66 -91.07
CA LEU A 447 120.49 -12.06 -91.50
C LEU A 447 120.56 -12.22 -93.03
N HIS A 448 120.09 -11.22 -93.78
CA HIS A 448 120.16 -11.24 -95.24
C HIS A 448 121.59 -11.00 -95.79
N VAL A 449 122.44 -10.28 -95.05
CA VAL A 449 123.87 -10.12 -95.33
C VAL A 449 124.63 -11.38 -94.93
N GLU A 450 124.34 -11.99 -93.78
CA GLU A 450 124.95 -13.26 -93.35
C GLU A 450 124.67 -14.40 -94.33
N LYS A 451 123.43 -14.52 -94.83
CA LYS A 451 123.09 -15.48 -95.90
C LYS A 451 123.90 -15.25 -97.18
N ARG A 452 124.16 -13.99 -97.57
CA ARG A 452 125.05 -13.68 -98.71
C ARG A 452 126.50 -14.05 -98.41
N LYS A 453 126.99 -13.83 -97.18
CA LYS A 453 128.33 -14.24 -96.76
C LYS A 453 128.51 -15.75 -96.88
N TYR A 454 127.61 -16.56 -96.33
CA TYR A 454 127.68 -18.03 -96.42
C TYR A 454 127.77 -18.56 -97.86
N VAL A 455 127.04 -17.96 -98.80
CA VAL A 455 127.11 -18.34 -100.23
C VAL A 455 128.48 -18.01 -100.84
N LEU A 456 129.09 -16.90 -100.45
CA LEU A 456 130.44 -16.52 -100.90
C LEU A 456 131.53 -17.38 -100.25
N ASP A 457 131.41 -17.68 -98.95
CA ASP A 457 132.35 -18.54 -98.22
C ASP A 457 132.36 -19.97 -98.82
N TYR A 458 131.19 -20.52 -99.18
CA TYR A 458 131.09 -21.83 -99.86
C TYR A 458 131.72 -21.81 -101.27
N LYS A 459 131.46 -20.76 -102.07
CA LYS A 459 132.06 -20.58 -103.40
C LYS A 459 133.58 -20.54 -103.31
N THR A 460 134.11 -19.79 -102.33
CA THR A 460 135.55 -19.66 -102.06
C THR A 460 136.18 -21.00 -101.69
N LYS A 461 135.51 -21.80 -100.84
CA LYS A 461 136.00 -23.12 -100.43
C LYS A 461 136.11 -24.10 -101.60
N SER A 462 135.11 -24.13 -102.48
CA SER A 462 135.10 -24.99 -103.69
C SER A 462 136.19 -24.65 -104.72
N LEU A 463 136.76 -23.43 -104.66
CA LEU A 463 137.88 -23.02 -105.50
C LEU A 463 139.22 -23.44 -104.90
N LEU A 464 139.36 -23.42 -103.57
CA LEU A 464 140.56 -23.88 -102.87
C LEU A 464 140.78 -25.40 -103.03
N GLU A 465 139.72 -26.19 -102.84
CA GLU A 465 139.74 -27.65 -103.00
C GLU A 465 140.13 -28.11 -104.42
N ARG A 466 140.06 -27.21 -105.42
CA ARG A 466 140.49 -27.48 -106.80
C ARG A 466 141.94 -27.09 -107.09
N ILE A 467 142.53 -26.17 -106.31
CA ILE A 467 143.92 -25.73 -106.46
C ILE A 467 144.88 -26.69 -105.74
N GLU A 468 144.48 -27.21 -104.58
CA GLU A 468 145.29 -28.08 -103.73
C GLU A 468 145.98 -29.28 -104.44
N PRO A 469 145.32 -30.07 -105.32
CA PRO A 469 146.01 -31.16 -106.03
C PRO A 469 147.08 -30.66 -107.02
N ILE A 470 146.88 -29.49 -107.63
CA ILE A 470 147.82 -28.89 -108.60
C ILE A 470 149.08 -28.42 -107.88
N ASP A 471 148.93 -27.76 -106.73
CA ASP A 471 150.08 -27.32 -105.91
C ASP A 471 150.86 -28.52 -105.33
N GLN A 472 150.17 -29.59 -104.91
CA GLN A 472 150.85 -30.82 -104.45
C GLN A 472 151.63 -31.52 -105.56
N GLU A 473 151.17 -31.46 -106.82
CA GLU A 473 151.93 -31.95 -107.96
C GLU A 473 153.15 -31.06 -108.24
N ILE A 474 152.99 -29.73 -108.28
CA ILE A 474 154.09 -28.76 -108.42
C ILE A 474 155.18 -28.94 -107.35
N ILE A 475 154.81 -29.24 -106.11
CA ILE A 475 155.77 -29.50 -105.01
C ILE A 475 156.59 -30.77 -105.28
N LYS A 476 155.97 -31.86 -105.76
CA LYS A 476 156.68 -33.10 -106.17
C LYS A 476 157.63 -32.85 -107.35
N LEU A 477 157.23 -31.99 -108.30
CA LEU A 477 158.06 -31.62 -109.43
C LEU A 477 159.28 -30.76 -109.02
N LYS A 478 159.11 -29.84 -108.06
CA LYS A 478 160.21 -29.04 -107.50
C LYS A 478 161.21 -29.88 -106.72
N THR A 479 160.76 -30.76 -105.84
CA THR A 479 161.69 -31.61 -105.04
C THR A 479 162.46 -32.60 -105.92
N ASN A 480 161.83 -33.14 -106.98
CA ASN A 480 162.54 -34.01 -107.91
C ASN A 480 163.64 -33.25 -108.68
N ASN A 481 163.37 -32.02 -109.15
CA ASN A 481 164.40 -31.16 -109.77
C ASN A 481 165.55 -30.81 -108.81
N GLN A 482 165.26 -30.51 -107.54
CA GLN A 482 166.31 -30.18 -106.56
C GLN A 482 167.30 -31.33 -106.31
N ASN A 483 166.85 -32.59 -106.31
CA ASN A 483 167.77 -33.74 -106.24
C ASN A 483 168.72 -33.81 -107.45
N ILE A 484 168.24 -33.45 -108.64
CA ILE A 484 169.02 -33.45 -109.89
C ILE A 484 170.07 -32.34 -109.86
N GLU A 485 169.73 -31.17 -109.34
CA GLU A 485 170.65 -30.04 -109.15
C GLU A 485 171.72 -30.33 -108.09
N GLN A 486 171.38 -31.05 -107.02
CA GLN A 486 172.36 -31.51 -106.02
C GLN A 486 173.35 -32.51 -106.62
N GLN A 487 172.89 -33.46 -107.43
CA GLN A 487 173.76 -34.43 -108.09
C GLN A 487 174.66 -33.76 -109.16
N LEU A 488 174.14 -32.78 -109.90
CA LEU A 488 174.93 -31.93 -110.82
C LEU A 488 175.99 -31.07 -110.13
N THR A 489 175.72 -30.56 -108.92
CA THR A 489 176.69 -29.75 -108.16
C THR A 489 177.80 -30.60 -107.51
N ILE A 490 177.50 -31.84 -107.12
CA ILE A 490 178.52 -32.82 -106.69
C ILE A 490 179.48 -33.14 -107.85
N LEU A 491 178.95 -33.42 -109.04
CA LEU A 491 179.75 -33.72 -110.22
C LEU A 491 180.64 -32.54 -110.65
N LYS A 492 180.13 -31.30 -110.58
CA LYS A 492 180.92 -30.09 -110.87
C LYS A 492 182.06 -29.85 -109.87
N LYS A 493 181.90 -30.21 -108.59
CA LYS A 493 183.03 -30.16 -107.63
C LYS A 493 184.12 -31.18 -108.00
N GLN A 494 183.74 -32.42 -108.28
CA GLN A 494 184.69 -33.46 -108.70
C GLN A 494 185.45 -33.09 -109.98
N GLN A 495 184.83 -32.35 -110.90
CA GLN A 495 185.49 -31.83 -112.11
C GLN A 495 186.55 -30.76 -111.79
N ASN A 496 186.26 -29.82 -110.88
CA ASN A 496 187.20 -28.76 -110.50
C ASN A 496 188.42 -29.29 -109.73
N ASP A 497 188.23 -30.30 -108.86
CA ASP A 497 189.32 -30.92 -108.09
C ASP A 497 190.32 -31.70 -108.96
N LEU A 498 189.92 -32.10 -110.17
CA LEU A 498 190.81 -32.69 -111.18
C LEU A 498 191.63 -31.62 -111.90
N ILE A 499 191.00 -30.52 -112.31
CA ILE A 499 191.65 -29.38 -112.99
C ILE A 499 192.72 -28.74 -112.09
N LEU A 500 192.46 -28.62 -110.77
CA LEU A 500 193.44 -28.12 -109.82
C LEU A 500 194.69 -29.02 -109.72
N ARG A 501 194.52 -30.34 -109.78
CA ARG A 501 195.65 -31.29 -109.78
C ARG A 501 196.46 -31.26 -111.06
N GLU A 502 195.80 -31.05 -112.21
CA GLU A 502 196.45 -30.93 -113.51
C GLU A 502 197.41 -29.72 -113.54
N ASN A 503 196.92 -28.56 -113.09
CA ASN A 503 197.73 -27.34 -112.94
C ASN A 503 198.90 -27.50 -111.95
N GLU A 504 198.71 -28.24 -110.85
CA GLU A 504 199.80 -28.54 -109.90
C GLU A 504 200.95 -29.35 -110.54
N TYR A 505 200.67 -30.23 -111.50
CA TYR A 505 201.71 -30.99 -112.19
C TYR A 505 202.48 -30.15 -113.21
N GLU A 506 201.83 -29.22 -113.92
CA GLU A 506 202.52 -28.26 -114.80
C GLU A 506 203.50 -27.37 -114.04
N ILE A 507 203.10 -26.86 -112.86
CA ILE A 507 203.95 -26.01 -112.02
C ILE A 507 205.20 -26.80 -111.56
N LYS A 508 205.03 -28.03 -111.07
CA LYS A 508 206.14 -28.88 -110.60
C LYS A 508 207.15 -29.21 -111.70
N LEU A 509 206.71 -29.38 -112.95
CA LEU A 509 207.59 -29.53 -114.11
C LEU A 509 208.40 -28.25 -114.41
N ASN A 510 207.77 -27.08 -114.29
CA ASN A 510 208.38 -25.77 -114.51
C ASN A 510 209.34 -25.28 -113.39
N GLU A 511 209.38 -25.96 -112.25
CA GLU A 511 210.39 -25.74 -111.20
C GLU A 511 211.59 -26.69 -111.34
N SER A 512 211.34 -27.95 -111.73
CA SER A 512 212.41 -28.93 -112.00
C SER A 512 213.37 -28.46 -113.10
N SER A 513 212.85 -27.82 -114.15
CA SER A 513 213.64 -27.21 -115.23
C SER A 513 214.54 -26.04 -114.78
N LYS A 514 214.25 -25.41 -113.63
CA LYS A 514 215.05 -24.30 -113.07
C LYS A 514 216.19 -24.79 -112.18
N GLN A 515 215.98 -25.81 -111.34
CA GLN A 515 217.00 -26.23 -110.37
C GLN A 515 218.29 -26.77 -111.02
N LEU A 516 218.17 -27.51 -112.14
CA LEU A 516 219.34 -28.02 -112.89
C LEU A 516 220.30 -26.91 -113.37
N ASN A 517 219.79 -25.69 -113.59
CA ASN A 517 220.57 -24.56 -114.06
C ASN A 517 221.25 -23.77 -112.92
N LEU A 518 220.82 -23.93 -111.66
CA LEU A 518 221.45 -23.32 -110.49
C LEU A 518 222.58 -24.18 -109.90
N ALA A 519 222.45 -25.51 -109.97
CA ALA A 519 223.51 -26.44 -109.57
C ALA A 519 224.87 -26.17 -110.28
N LYS A 520 224.81 -25.63 -111.50
CA LYS A 520 225.98 -25.24 -112.32
C LYS A 520 226.80 -24.04 -111.78
N ARG A 521 226.37 -23.36 -110.71
CA ARG A 521 227.06 -22.16 -110.18
C ARG A 521 227.70 -22.35 -108.79
N ASN A 522 227.03 -23.02 -107.85
CA ASN A 522 227.45 -22.96 -106.44
C ASN A 522 228.70 -23.81 -106.10
N HIS A 523 229.11 -24.76 -106.95
CA HIS A 523 230.31 -25.57 -106.73
C HIS A 523 231.61 -24.75 -106.77
N GLN A 524 231.63 -23.55 -107.38
CA GLN A 524 232.85 -22.76 -107.57
C GLN A 524 233.27 -21.87 -106.37
N TYR A 525 232.42 -21.66 -105.36
CA TYR A 525 232.68 -20.63 -104.33
C TYR A 525 232.94 -21.14 -102.90
N ILE A 526 232.35 -22.26 -102.47
CA ILE A 526 232.32 -22.62 -101.03
C ILE A 526 233.66 -23.18 -100.50
N TRP A 527 234.58 -23.61 -101.37
CA TRP A 527 235.90 -24.12 -100.97
C TRP A 527 236.83 -23.08 -100.29
N LYS A 528 236.45 -21.79 -100.23
CA LYS A 528 237.34 -20.69 -99.81
C LYS A 528 237.19 -20.13 -98.39
N ILE A 529 236.14 -20.48 -97.61
CA ILE A 529 235.80 -19.70 -96.39
C ILE A 529 235.69 -20.51 -95.07
N VAL A 530 235.60 -21.85 -95.08
CA VAL A 530 235.36 -22.68 -93.87
C VAL A 530 236.61 -22.86 -92.97
N GLN A 531 237.48 -21.84 -92.84
CA GLN A 531 238.87 -22.03 -92.38
C GLN A 531 239.16 -21.69 -90.90
N GLN A 532 238.34 -20.89 -90.18
CA GLN A 532 238.79 -20.27 -88.91
C GLN A 532 237.83 -20.38 -87.69
N GLN A 533 237.16 -19.31 -87.24
CA GLN A 533 236.50 -19.29 -85.90
C GLN A 533 235.36 -20.31 -85.77
N LYS A 534 235.23 -21.13 -84.69
CA LYS A 534 235.93 -21.28 -83.39
C LYS A 534 235.57 -20.30 -82.25
N GLU A 535 234.95 -20.88 -81.22
CA GLU A 535 234.89 -20.53 -79.78
C GLU A 535 234.24 -19.22 -79.28
N LEU A 536 233.88 -19.26 -77.98
CA LEU A 536 233.29 -18.20 -77.11
C LEU A 536 231.81 -17.87 -77.46
N ILE A 537 230.79 -17.89 -76.58
CA ILE A 537 230.61 -18.19 -75.13
C ILE A 537 229.20 -18.85 -75.00
N LYS A 538 228.86 -19.93 -74.26
CA LYS A 538 229.44 -20.78 -73.20
C LYS A 538 229.13 -20.38 -71.73
N LYS A 539 228.14 -21.08 -71.11
CA LYS A 539 227.50 -20.92 -69.76
C LYS A 539 226.22 -20.05 -69.79
N ALA A 540 225.11 -20.39 -69.13
CA ALA A 540 224.70 -21.64 -68.45
C ALA A 540 223.18 -21.61 -68.13
N PHE A 541 222.46 -22.69 -67.76
CA PHE A 541 222.42 -24.14 -68.11
C PHE A 541 221.15 -24.75 -67.42
N GLU A 542 220.84 -26.04 -67.65
CA GLU A 542 219.72 -26.80 -67.03
C GLU A 542 218.30 -26.19 -67.34
N TYR A 543 217.11 -26.60 -66.84
CA TYR A 543 216.61 -27.60 -65.85
C TYR A 543 215.10 -27.89 -66.22
N ILE A 544 214.31 -28.85 -65.70
CA ILE A 544 214.44 -29.88 -64.66
C ILE A 544 213.72 -31.20 -65.08
N GLU A 545 212.50 -31.50 -64.61
CA GLU A 545 211.73 -32.76 -64.78
C GLU A 545 210.23 -32.48 -64.98
N ILE A 546 209.42 -33.24 -65.75
CA ILE A 546 209.64 -34.32 -66.76
C ILE A 546 208.33 -34.52 -67.60
N ASN A 547 208.34 -35.13 -68.80
CA ASN A 547 207.14 -35.33 -69.66
C ASN A 547 207.23 -36.51 -70.66
N CYS A 548 206.11 -37.12 -71.08
CA CYS A 548 205.94 -38.28 -72.00
C CYS A 548 204.50 -38.31 -72.61
N THR A 549 204.09 -38.85 -73.80
CA THR A 549 204.68 -39.54 -75.01
C THR A 549 203.63 -39.60 -76.16
N PHE A 550 203.93 -40.02 -77.42
CA PHE A 550 203.00 -39.93 -78.60
C PHE A 550 203.23 -40.92 -79.80
N ASP A 551 202.34 -40.89 -80.84
CA ASP A 551 202.43 -41.40 -82.25
C ASP A 551 202.04 -42.91 -82.52
N ILE A 552 201.84 -43.53 -83.72
CA ILE A 552 202.10 -43.24 -85.18
C ILE A 552 201.29 -44.13 -86.21
N THR A 553 201.35 -43.85 -87.53
CA THR A 553 201.07 -44.71 -88.76
C THR A 553 199.60 -45.08 -89.30
N ASN A 554 198.76 -44.23 -90.03
CA ASN A 554 197.48 -44.63 -90.81
C ASN A 554 196.73 -43.64 -91.87
N PRO A 555 195.78 -44.04 -92.83
CA PRO A 555 195.17 -43.18 -93.95
C PRO A 555 193.70 -43.41 -94.62
N ILE A 556 193.19 -42.51 -95.56
CA ILE A 556 192.25 -42.65 -96.80
C ILE A 556 190.64 -42.49 -96.85
N ASN A 557 189.97 -41.98 -97.97
CA ASN A 557 188.46 -41.91 -98.27
C ASN A 557 187.89 -41.46 -99.73
N ASN A 558 186.54 -41.54 -100.10
CA ASN A 558 185.80 -41.09 -101.40
C ASN A 558 184.17 -41.20 -101.35
N SER A 559 183.13 -40.98 -102.25
CA SER A 559 182.67 -40.55 -103.67
C SER A 559 181.04 -40.39 -103.76
N LYS A 560 180.10 -40.17 -104.78
CA LYS A 560 179.85 -39.71 -106.23
C LYS A 560 178.29 -39.74 -106.74
N GLU A 561 177.79 -38.89 -107.72
CA GLU A 561 176.72 -39.05 -108.85
C GLU A 561 175.12 -38.81 -108.86
N GLN A 562 174.46 -38.69 -110.08
CA GLN A 562 173.02 -38.90 -110.62
C GLN A 562 171.98 -37.80 -111.20
N PHE A 563 170.73 -38.14 -111.71
CA PHE A 563 169.72 -37.24 -112.47
C PHE A 563 168.17 -37.69 -112.65
N LYS A 564 167.20 -36.85 -113.20
CA LYS A 564 165.88 -37.06 -114.03
C LYS A 564 164.34 -36.69 -113.62
N LYS A 565 163.56 -35.88 -114.46
CA LYS A 565 162.05 -35.77 -114.86
C LYS A 565 160.86 -34.97 -114.12
N PHE A 566 159.78 -34.47 -114.84
CA PHE A 566 158.52 -33.70 -114.36
C PHE A 566 157.15 -33.63 -115.23
N ILE A 567 155.96 -33.00 -114.82
CA ILE A 567 154.72 -32.36 -115.55
C ILE A 567 153.19 -32.52 -115.01
N GLN A 568 152.16 -31.57 -115.22
CA GLN A 568 150.61 -31.64 -115.48
C GLN A 568 149.50 -30.57 -114.92
N ASP A 569 148.13 -30.64 -115.18
CA ASP A 569 147.00 -29.55 -115.08
C ASP A 569 145.39 -29.88 -115.15
N MET A 570 144.37 -28.91 -115.05
CA MET A 570 142.90 -28.79 -115.61
C MET A 570 141.57 -28.23 -114.83
N CYS A 571 140.44 -27.74 -115.48
CA CYS A 571 139.24 -26.87 -114.97
C CYS A 571 137.68 -27.15 -115.35
N ASN A 572 136.59 -26.51 -114.75
CA ASN A 572 135.06 -26.72 -114.96
C ASN A 572 133.95 -25.53 -114.77
N ALA A 573 132.61 -25.73 -114.44
CA ALA A 573 131.35 -24.89 -114.80
C ALA A 573 130.17 -24.39 -113.77
N ILE A 574 128.82 -24.26 -114.12
CA ILE A 574 127.78 -23.17 -113.68
C ILE A 574 126.27 -23.47 -113.08
N GLN A 575 125.12 -22.68 -113.25
CA GLN A 575 123.99 -22.30 -112.23
C GLN A 575 122.42 -22.04 -112.69
N ASN A 576 121.37 -21.69 -111.82
CA ASN A 576 119.86 -21.46 -112.13
C ASN A 576 118.85 -20.69 -111.10
N GLU A 577 117.48 -20.44 -111.32
CA GLU A 577 116.48 -19.58 -110.49
C GLU A 577 114.85 -19.72 -110.63
N GLN A 578 113.89 -18.95 -109.93
CA GLN A 578 112.36 -18.77 -110.19
C GLN A 578 111.31 -18.12 -109.11
N GLN A 579 109.93 -17.95 -109.32
CA GLN A 579 108.79 -17.21 -108.52
C GLN A 579 107.24 -17.58 -108.88
N THR A 580 105.96 -17.15 -108.47
CA THR A 580 105.05 -16.12 -107.69
C THR A 580 103.72 -16.77 -107.00
N GLU A 581 102.44 -16.32 -106.62
CA GLU A 581 101.41 -15.17 -106.40
C GLU A 581 100.03 -15.67 -105.67
N ASN A 582 98.74 -15.17 -105.38
CA ASN A 582 97.76 -13.97 -105.18
C ASN A 582 96.29 -14.46 -104.60
N GLN A 583 95.02 -13.95 -104.27
CA GLN A 583 93.94 -12.80 -104.12
C GLN A 583 92.69 -13.25 -103.16
N LEU A 584 91.38 -12.79 -102.88
CA LEU A 584 90.35 -11.62 -102.70
C LEU A 584 88.87 -12.17 -102.24
N GLU A 585 87.63 -11.61 -101.86
CA GLU A 585 86.83 -10.36 -101.37
C GLU A 585 85.26 -10.66 -100.95
N ILE A 586 84.34 -9.70 -100.49
CA ILE A 586 82.78 -9.55 -100.50
C ILE A 586 81.80 -10.01 -99.27
N GLN A 587 80.52 -9.61 -98.84
CA GLN A 587 79.45 -8.47 -98.83
C GLN A 587 78.14 -8.68 -97.87
N GLY A 588 77.08 -7.77 -97.70
CA GLY A 588 75.76 -7.99 -96.92
C GLY A 588 74.59 -6.88 -96.71
N PHE A 589 73.33 -7.14 -96.16
CA PHE A 589 72.09 -6.20 -96.12
C PHE A 589 70.82 -6.40 -95.09
N MET A 590 69.68 -5.60 -95.15
CA MET A 590 68.19 -5.76 -94.75
C MET A 590 67.51 -5.56 -93.31
N LYS A 591 67.51 -4.38 -92.60
CA LYS A 591 67.32 -4.37 -91.10
C LYS A 591 66.11 -3.77 -90.28
N GLU A 592 65.37 -2.73 -90.66
CA GLU A 592 64.67 -1.90 -89.63
C GLU A 592 63.37 -2.44 -88.99
N TRP A 593 62.53 -3.19 -89.72
CA TRP A 593 61.17 -3.59 -89.29
C TRP A 593 61.11 -4.37 -87.95
N ASN A 594 62.15 -5.13 -87.63
CA ASN A 594 62.18 -6.03 -86.48
C ASN A 594 62.27 -5.33 -85.11
N ASN A 595 62.61 -4.03 -85.05
CA ASN A 595 62.86 -3.35 -83.78
C ASN A 595 61.58 -2.87 -83.07
N GLN A 596 60.58 -2.39 -83.81
CA GLN A 596 59.37 -1.80 -83.22
C GLN A 596 58.51 -2.83 -82.46
N ARG A 597 58.49 -4.10 -82.91
CA ARG A 597 57.71 -5.20 -82.30
C ARG A 597 58.15 -5.54 -80.86
N LYS A 598 59.38 -5.21 -80.45
CA LYS A 598 59.86 -5.45 -79.08
C LYS A 598 59.39 -4.41 -78.05
N TRP A 599 58.96 -3.23 -78.48
CA TRP A 599 58.64 -2.12 -77.57
C TRP A 599 57.28 -2.32 -76.86
N LEU A 600 56.25 -2.74 -77.59
CA LEU A 600 54.89 -2.91 -77.06
C LEU A 600 54.76 -4.04 -76.01
N LEU A 601 55.55 -5.11 -76.13
CA LEU A 601 55.50 -6.25 -75.21
C LEU A 601 56.01 -5.93 -73.79
N ASN A 602 56.87 -4.92 -73.63
CA ASN A 602 57.39 -4.54 -72.31
C ASN A 602 56.42 -3.66 -71.50
N GLN A 603 55.52 -2.91 -72.13
CA GLN A 603 54.56 -2.07 -71.40
C GLN A 603 53.48 -2.90 -70.69
N LEU A 604 53.06 -4.02 -71.28
CA LEU A 604 51.97 -4.84 -70.75
C LEU A 604 52.36 -5.56 -69.43
N ASN A 605 53.65 -5.82 -69.21
CA ASN A 605 54.19 -6.40 -67.96
C ASN A 605 54.28 -5.41 -66.79
N ASN A 606 54.14 -4.09 -67.02
CA ASN A 606 54.23 -3.10 -65.95
C ASN A 606 52.89 -2.82 -65.26
N LEU A 607 51.75 -3.09 -65.91
CA LEU A 607 50.43 -2.87 -65.34
C LEU A 607 49.94 -3.99 -64.41
N THR A 608 50.46 -5.21 -64.55
CA THR A 608 50.07 -6.35 -63.71
C THR A 608 50.51 -6.17 -62.25
N LYS A 609 51.79 -5.80 -62.02
CA LYS A 609 52.37 -5.64 -60.67
C LYS A 609 51.61 -4.64 -59.78
N TYR A 610 51.20 -3.49 -60.34
CA TYR A 610 50.45 -2.47 -59.59
C TYR A 610 49.06 -2.92 -59.07
N THR A 611 48.53 -4.04 -59.58
CA THR A 611 47.21 -4.57 -59.16
C THR A 611 47.28 -5.66 -58.09
N GLU A 612 48.46 -6.18 -57.78
CA GLU A 612 48.65 -7.22 -56.76
C GLU A 612 49.07 -6.62 -55.40
N GLU A 613 49.98 -5.65 -55.39
CA GLU A 613 50.43 -4.97 -54.16
C GLU A 613 49.27 -4.28 -53.43
N ASN A 614 48.35 -3.64 -54.18
CA ASN A 614 47.14 -3.01 -53.64
C ASN A 614 46.11 -3.99 -53.06
N LYS A 615 46.18 -5.29 -53.37
CA LYS A 615 45.34 -6.30 -52.74
C LYS A 615 45.93 -6.77 -51.40
N GLN A 616 47.26 -6.83 -51.27
CA GLN A 616 47.91 -7.22 -50.03
C GLN A 616 47.85 -6.11 -48.96
N SER A 617 48.00 -4.84 -49.33
CA SER A 617 47.87 -3.71 -48.41
C SER A 617 46.47 -3.65 -47.76
N PHE A 618 45.40 -3.75 -48.56
CA PHE A 618 44.02 -3.74 -48.08
C PHE A 618 43.70 -4.93 -47.17
N VAL A 619 44.20 -6.13 -47.48
CA VAL A 619 44.02 -7.33 -46.63
C VAL A 619 44.77 -7.23 -45.29
N ASN A 620 45.97 -6.63 -45.28
CA ASN A 620 46.71 -6.42 -44.04
C ASN A 620 46.08 -5.32 -43.16
N ILE A 621 45.62 -4.22 -43.75
CA ILE A 621 44.85 -3.19 -43.04
C ILE A 621 43.56 -3.79 -42.45
N GLN A 622 42.83 -4.62 -43.20
CA GLN A 622 41.69 -5.36 -42.63
C GLN A 622 42.07 -6.35 -41.53
N ARG A 623 43.24 -6.98 -41.58
CA ARG A 623 43.73 -7.83 -40.47
C ARG A 623 44.03 -7.03 -39.21
N GLU A 624 44.65 -5.86 -39.34
CA GLU A 624 45.00 -5.01 -38.20
C GLU A 624 43.74 -4.41 -37.56
N HIS A 625 42.79 -3.91 -38.36
CA HIS A 625 41.49 -3.51 -37.84
C HIS A 625 40.73 -4.67 -37.18
N ARG A 626 40.73 -5.89 -37.75
CA ARG A 626 40.12 -7.06 -37.10
C ARG A 626 40.82 -7.44 -35.79
N LYS A 627 42.15 -7.30 -35.68
CA LYS A 627 42.89 -7.51 -34.43
C LYS A 627 42.60 -6.44 -33.37
N ALA A 628 42.49 -5.18 -33.77
CA ALA A 628 42.15 -4.07 -32.86
C ALA A 628 40.68 -4.11 -32.41
N ILE A 629 39.78 -4.57 -33.27
CA ILE A 629 38.34 -4.71 -32.97
C ILE A 629 38.04 -6.00 -32.18
N ALA A 630 38.85 -7.05 -32.30
CA ALA A 630 38.66 -8.32 -31.56
C ALA A 630 38.49 -8.16 -30.03
N PRO A 631 39.34 -7.41 -29.28
CA PRO A 631 39.13 -7.20 -27.85
C PRO A 631 37.84 -6.43 -27.57
N PHE A 632 37.48 -5.42 -28.38
CA PHE A 632 36.22 -4.70 -28.22
C PHE A 632 34.99 -5.56 -28.54
N ILE A 633 35.05 -6.47 -29.53
CA ILE A 633 33.98 -7.44 -29.80
C ILE A 633 33.88 -8.47 -28.67
N ASN A 634 34.99 -8.89 -28.06
CA ASN A 634 34.95 -9.76 -26.89
C ASN A 634 34.38 -9.04 -25.67
N GLN A 635 34.77 -7.80 -25.40
CA GLN A 635 34.18 -6.97 -24.33
C GLN A 635 32.70 -6.68 -24.58
N LEU A 636 32.29 -6.42 -25.83
CA LEU A 636 30.87 -6.29 -26.19
C LEU A 636 30.10 -7.60 -26.08
N ARG A 637 30.74 -8.75 -26.31
CA ARG A 637 30.17 -10.08 -26.03
C ARG A 637 30.10 -10.38 -24.53
N GLU A 638 31.07 -9.97 -23.74
CA GLU A 638 31.04 -10.08 -22.28
C GLU A 638 29.96 -9.18 -21.70
N LEU A 639 29.82 -7.95 -22.18
CA LEU A 639 28.74 -7.03 -21.83
C LEU A 639 27.36 -7.52 -22.32
N HIS A 640 27.26 -8.10 -23.51
CA HIS A 640 26.00 -8.70 -24.00
C HIS A 640 25.67 -9.98 -23.23
N ASN A 641 26.64 -10.82 -22.89
CA ASN A 641 26.45 -12.01 -22.05
C ASN A 641 26.05 -11.59 -20.62
N LEU A 642 26.66 -10.55 -20.05
CA LEU A 642 26.27 -9.96 -18.77
C LEU A 642 24.88 -9.33 -18.84
N TYR A 643 24.52 -8.67 -19.93
CA TYR A 643 23.18 -8.14 -20.17
C TYR A 643 22.15 -9.26 -20.30
N ASP A 644 22.47 -10.35 -21.00
CA ASP A 644 21.66 -11.56 -21.11
C ASP A 644 21.55 -12.31 -19.79
N ASP A 645 22.60 -12.35 -18.96
CA ASP A 645 22.56 -12.93 -17.63
C ASP A 645 21.82 -12.02 -16.63
N ILE A 646 21.88 -10.70 -16.80
CA ILE A 646 21.04 -9.74 -16.08
C ILE A 646 19.58 -9.89 -16.53
N GLN A 647 19.29 -10.04 -17.82
CA GLN A 647 17.94 -10.35 -18.30
C GLN A 647 17.48 -11.72 -17.79
N LYS A 648 18.29 -12.78 -17.82
CA LYS A 648 17.96 -14.10 -17.24
C LYS A 648 17.80 -14.04 -15.73
N LYS A 649 18.57 -13.21 -15.01
CA LYS A 649 18.40 -12.97 -13.57
C LYS A 649 17.14 -12.16 -13.28
N ILE A 650 16.81 -11.14 -14.07
CA ILE A 650 15.56 -10.38 -13.98
C ILE A 650 14.37 -11.28 -14.33
N GLN A 651 14.48 -12.12 -15.36
CA GLN A 651 13.44 -13.05 -15.78
C GLN A 651 13.28 -14.20 -14.77
N LYS A 652 14.37 -14.71 -14.17
CA LYS A 652 14.31 -15.57 -12.97
C LYS A 652 13.71 -14.86 -11.77
N ARG A 653 14.00 -13.57 -11.55
CA ARG A 653 13.47 -12.80 -10.41
C ARG A 653 12.01 -12.41 -10.63
N LEU A 654 11.55 -12.23 -11.87
CA LEU A 654 10.15 -12.10 -12.28
C LEU A 654 9.42 -13.44 -12.24
N LEU A 655 10.08 -14.56 -12.56
CA LEU A 655 9.57 -15.90 -12.30
C LEU A 655 9.49 -16.20 -10.80
N GLN A 656 10.48 -15.79 -10.00
CA GLN A 656 10.44 -15.90 -8.53
C GLN A 656 9.43 -14.95 -7.89
N LEU A 657 9.18 -13.77 -8.48
CA LEU A 657 8.07 -12.91 -8.07
C LEU A 657 6.73 -13.51 -8.48
N LYS A 658 6.60 -14.10 -9.67
CA LYS A 658 5.42 -14.90 -10.06
C LYS A 658 5.23 -16.12 -9.18
N ILE A 659 6.31 -16.79 -8.76
CA ILE A 659 6.26 -17.92 -7.83
C ILE A 659 5.88 -17.42 -6.43
N LYS A 660 6.36 -16.25 -5.97
CA LYS A 660 5.91 -15.65 -4.70
C LYS A 660 4.48 -15.14 -4.71
N THR A 661 3.98 -14.62 -5.85
CA THR A 661 2.54 -14.37 -6.01
C THR A 661 1.76 -15.66 -6.14
N ASN A 662 2.35 -16.74 -6.68
CA ASN A 662 1.72 -18.05 -6.72
C ASN A 662 1.73 -18.77 -5.36
N GLU A 663 2.74 -18.57 -4.51
CA GLU A 663 2.74 -18.97 -3.10
C GLU A 663 1.61 -18.23 -2.36
N GLN A 664 1.34 -16.97 -2.71
CA GLN A 664 0.14 -16.26 -2.24
C GLN A 664 -1.16 -16.81 -2.86
N THR A 665 -1.21 -17.22 -4.14
CA THR A 665 -2.42 -17.86 -4.68
C THR A 665 -2.65 -19.27 -4.17
N GLU A 666 -1.60 -20.07 -3.89
CA GLU A 666 -1.72 -21.40 -3.28
C GLU A 666 -2.05 -21.30 -1.79
N PHE A 667 -1.60 -20.25 -1.09
CA PHE A 667 -2.10 -19.92 0.24
C PHE A 667 -3.57 -19.47 0.19
N LEU A 668 -3.99 -18.71 -0.84
CA LEU A 668 -5.40 -18.37 -1.07
C LEU A 668 -6.24 -19.57 -1.55
N GLN A 669 -5.66 -20.56 -2.22
CA GLN A 669 -6.31 -21.82 -2.62
C GLN A 669 -6.51 -22.71 -1.39
N ASN A 670 -5.48 -22.85 -0.54
CA ASN A 670 -5.62 -23.55 0.75
C ASN A 670 -6.57 -22.81 1.69
N ILE A 671 -6.60 -21.47 1.70
CA ILE A 671 -7.60 -20.69 2.43
C ILE A 671 -9.00 -20.88 1.83
N SER A 672 -9.15 -20.94 0.50
CA SER A 672 -10.41 -21.33 -0.18
C SER A 672 -10.92 -22.66 0.34
N ASP A 673 -10.05 -23.66 0.44
CA ASP A 673 -10.45 -25.02 0.77
C ASP A 673 -10.70 -25.18 2.29
N ILE A 674 -9.98 -24.42 3.13
CA ILE A 674 -10.23 -24.28 4.58
C ILE A 674 -11.53 -23.48 4.85
N LEU A 675 -11.88 -22.51 4.00
CA LEU A 675 -13.15 -21.77 4.06
C LEU A 675 -14.33 -22.63 3.59
N HIS A 676 -14.17 -23.40 2.51
CA HIS A 676 -15.16 -24.40 2.06
C HIS A 676 -15.33 -25.54 3.08
N GLY A 677 -14.29 -25.89 3.84
CA GLY A 677 -14.39 -26.78 5.00
C GLY A 677 -15.30 -26.24 6.13
N ASN A 678 -15.51 -24.92 6.22
CA ASN A 678 -16.21 -24.27 7.32
C ASN A 678 -17.68 -23.91 7.04
N LYS A 679 -18.49 -24.92 6.67
CA LYS A 679 -19.97 -24.78 6.50
C LYS A 679 -20.71 -24.09 7.65
N LYS A 680 -20.16 -24.10 8.89
CA LYS A 680 -20.73 -23.39 10.06
C LYS A 680 -20.61 -21.86 9.99
N ILE A 681 -19.65 -21.29 9.25
CA ILE A 681 -19.48 -19.83 9.15
C ILE A 681 -20.40 -19.27 8.07
N HIS A 682 -20.51 -19.93 6.92
CA HIS A 682 -21.38 -19.48 5.82
C HIS A 682 -22.87 -19.45 6.22
N LEU A 683 -23.30 -20.36 7.11
CA LEU A 683 -24.64 -20.35 7.72
C LEU A 683 -24.85 -19.20 8.72
N LYS A 684 -23.80 -18.70 9.39
CA LYS A 684 -23.91 -17.48 10.22
C LYS A 684 -24.02 -16.23 9.37
N ILE A 685 -23.21 -16.09 8.32
CA ILE A 685 -23.25 -14.95 7.40
C ILE A 685 -24.61 -14.88 6.69
N HIS A 686 -25.14 -16.02 6.21
CA HIS A 686 -26.46 -16.05 5.59
C HIS A 686 -27.58 -15.68 6.57
N LYS A 687 -27.47 -16.05 7.86
CA LYS A 687 -28.39 -15.58 8.91
C LYS A 687 -28.26 -14.10 9.21
N ILE A 688 -27.07 -13.51 9.18
CA ILE A 688 -26.88 -12.06 9.34
C ILE A 688 -27.57 -11.33 8.19
N TYR A 689 -27.33 -11.74 6.94
CA TYR A 689 -27.96 -11.13 5.76
C TYR A 689 -29.49 -11.29 5.75
N GLN A 690 -30.02 -12.42 6.25
CA GLN A 690 -31.47 -12.60 6.43
C GLN A 690 -32.03 -11.76 7.58
N ASN A 691 -31.27 -11.54 8.66
CA ASN A 691 -31.68 -10.67 9.76
C ASN A 691 -31.65 -9.19 9.35
N GLU A 692 -30.66 -8.74 8.58
CA GLU A 692 -30.61 -7.38 8.02
C GLU A 692 -31.81 -7.12 7.10
N LEU A 693 -32.13 -8.07 6.22
CA LEU A 693 -33.30 -7.97 5.34
C LEU A 693 -34.63 -8.07 6.12
N LEU A 694 -34.67 -8.80 7.24
CA LEU A 694 -35.83 -8.84 8.15
C LEU A 694 -36.01 -7.50 8.88
N ILE A 695 -34.93 -6.91 9.42
CA ILE A 695 -34.94 -5.56 10.02
C ILE A 695 -35.43 -4.54 9.00
N GLU A 696 -34.90 -4.57 7.76
CA GLU A 696 -35.32 -3.65 6.70
C GLU A 696 -36.80 -3.81 6.31
N THR A 697 -37.41 -4.99 6.52
CA THR A 697 -38.88 -5.16 6.40
C THR A 697 -39.64 -4.70 7.64
N GLN A 698 -39.08 -4.86 8.84
CA GLN A 698 -39.69 -4.44 10.09
C GLN A 698 -39.72 -2.91 10.21
N ASP A 699 -38.66 -2.20 9.81
CA ASP A 699 -38.63 -0.74 9.76
C ASP A 699 -39.68 -0.18 8.80
N LYS A 700 -39.87 -0.80 7.62
CA LYS A 700 -40.90 -0.43 6.65
C LYS A 700 -42.33 -0.69 7.16
N GLU A 701 -42.51 -1.68 8.04
CA GLU A 701 -43.79 -1.94 8.71
C GLU A 701 -44.01 -0.99 9.90
N ILE A 702 -42.95 -0.61 10.61
CA ILE A 702 -42.96 0.43 11.66
C ILE A 702 -43.31 1.78 11.05
N ASP A 703 -42.77 2.16 9.90
CA ASP A 703 -43.14 3.40 9.20
C ASP A 703 -44.60 3.41 8.73
N ARG A 704 -45.12 2.26 8.28
CA ARG A 704 -46.56 2.10 8.01
C ARG A 704 -47.39 2.31 9.27
N LEU A 705 -47.05 1.66 10.38
CA LEU A 705 -47.74 1.80 11.66
C LEU A 705 -47.66 3.23 12.21
N ASN A 706 -46.50 3.88 12.10
CA ASN A 706 -46.31 5.30 12.43
C ASN A 706 -47.21 6.19 11.56
N SER A 707 -47.34 5.92 10.26
CA SER A 707 -48.25 6.68 9.38
C SER A 707 -49.73 6.51 9.76
N ILE A 708 -50.10 5.36 10.34
CA ILE A 708 -51.45 5.10 10.87
C ILE A 708 -51.64 5.83 12.21
N ILE A 709 -50.67 5.76 13.13
CA ILE A 709 -50.68 6.48 14.41
C ILE A 709 -50.77 8.00 14.18
N PHE A 710 -50.02 8.53 13.20
CA PHE A 710 -50.04 9.94 12.83
C PHE A 710 -51.42 10.37 12.29
N ARG A 711 -52.17 9.48 11.62
CA ARG A 711 -53.57 9.75 11.23
C ARG A 711 -54.52 9.78 12.44
N TYR A 712 -54.31 8.93 13.45
CA TYR A 712 -55.11 8.93 14.67
C TYR A 712 -54.78 10.11 15.61
N GLN A 713 -53.55 10.64 15.59
CA GLN A 713 -53.16 11.76 16.47
C GLN A 713 -53.80 13.11 16.11
N TYR A 714 -54.35 13.27 14.90
CA TYR A 714 -55.07 14.48 14.49
C TYR A 714 -56.60 14.42 14.73
N SER A 715 -57.13 13.36 15.36
CA SER A 715 -58.57 13.18 15.60
C SER A 715 -59.00 13.26 17.08
N THR A 716 -58.33 14.06 17.92
CA THR A 716 -58.83 14.44 19.26
C THR A 716 -58.21 15.76 19.75
N PRO A 717 -58.98 16.86 19.88
CA PRO A 717 -58.56 18.06 20.60
C PRO A 717 -59.06 18.05 22.06
N CYS A 718 -58.21 18.49 23.01
CA CYS A 718 -58.52 19.50 24.05
C CYS A 718 -57.70 19.38 25.35
N LEU A 719 -57.53 20.56 25.97
CA LEU A 719 -57.29 20.85 27.40
C LEU A 719 -55.87 20.72 27.98
N GLU A 720 -55.29 21.91 28.14
CA GLU A 720 -54.19 22.26 29.05
C GLU A 720 -54.58 21.98 30.51
N TYR A 721 -53.58 21.81 31.40
CA TYR A 721 -53.59 22.61 32.63
C TYR A 721 -52.18 22.87 33.19
N ASN A 722 -52.08 23.97 33.95
CA ASN A 722 -50.84 24.53 34.47
C ASN A 722 -50.19 23.69 35.57
N GLN A 723 -48.85 23.71 35.61
CA GLN A 723 -48.15 24.19 36.82
C GLN A 723 -46.82 24.85 36.46
N LYS A 724 -46.59 26.06 36.98
CA LYS A 724 -45.32 26.79 36.91
C LYS A 724 -44.59 26.60 38.25
N ASN A 725 -43.26 26.46 38.24
CA ASN A 725 -42.33 27.49 38.74
C ASN A 725 -40.89 26.96 38.94
N PHE A 726 -39.93 27.90 38.80
CA PHE A 726 -38.50 27.82 39.12
C PHE A 726 -37.61 26.76 38.44
N ILE A 727 -36.40 27.08 37.96
CA ILE A 727 -35.90 28.24 37.19
C ILE A 727 -34.51 27.87 36.60
N HIS A 728 -34.19 28.32 35.38
CA HIS A 728 -32.85 28.53 34.76
C HIS A 728 -31.67 27.53 34.98
N ASN A 729 -30.83 27.22 33.99
CA ASN A 729 -30.85 27.47 32.53
C ASN A 729 -29.77 26.62 31.82
N ASN A 730 -29.74 26.70 30.48
CA ASN A 730 -28.71 26.19 29.57
C ASN A 730 -28.65 24.64 29.49
N GLU A 731 -29.19 23.99 28.45
CA GLU A 731 -28.69 23.96 27.05
C GLU A 731 -27.26 23.35 26.97
N ASN A 732 -27.01 22.22 26.29
CA ASN A 732 -27.66 21.70 25.09
C ASN A 732 -27.80 20.16 25.02
N ASN A 733 -28.88 19.72 24.38
CA ASN A 733 -29.01 18.63 23.39
C ASN A 733 -27.79 17.71 23.19
N THR A 734 -27.90 16.37 23.18
CA THR A 734 -29.01 15.52 22.66
C THR A 734 -29.27 14.24 23.48
N THR A 735 -30.42 13.60 23.24
CA THR A 735 -30.85 12.36 23.90
C THR A 735 -30.79 11.13 22.98
N ARG A 736 -30.53 9.95 23.58
CA ARG A 736 -31.23 8.65 23.42
C ARG A 736 -30.37 7.53 24.01
N SER A 737 -30.64 7.03 25.22
CA SER A 737 -31.75 6.15 25.63
C SER A 737 -31.61 4.69 25.18
N THR A 738 -31.35 3.80 26.13
CA THR A 738 -31.87 2.42 26.13
C THR A 738 -32.46 2.14 27.51
N ILE A 739 -33.70 1.62 27.53
CA ILE A 739 -34.35 1.07 28.72
C ILE A 739 -34.33 -0.46 28.54
N PRO A 740 -33.92 -1.25 29.55
CA PRO A 740 -33.94 -2.70 29.47
C PRO A 740 -35.36 -3.24 29.70
N LEU A 741 -35.72 -4.37 29.08
CA LEU A 741 -36.89 -5.17 29.45
C LEU A 741 -36.76 -6.63 28.97
N SER A 742 -36.25 -7.49 29.85
CA SER A 742 -36.76 -8.85 30.02
C SER A 742 -38.09 -8.77 30.80
N SER A 743 -39.10 -9.64 30.66
CA SER A 743 -39.32 -10.83 29.83
C SER A 743 -40.81 -11.23 29.95
N SER A 744 -41.26 -12.31 29.30
CA SER A 744 -42.18 -13.28 29.95
C SER A 744 -42.32 -14.58 29.13
N ILE A 745 -42.86 -15.61 29.78
CA ILE A 745 -42.93 -17.02 29.35
C ILE A 745 -44.40 -17.44 29.25
N ARG A 746 -44.74 -18.37 28.32
CA ARG A 746 -45.75 -19.43 28.60
C ARG A 746 -45.77 -20.61 27.61
N THR A 747 -45.46 -21.78 28.17
CA THR A 747 -46.17 -23.09 28.05
C THR A 747 -46.83 -23.51 26.73
N TYR A 748 -46.37 -24.66 26.21
CA TYR A 748 -47.17 -25.89 26.11
C TYR A 748 -46.34 -27.01 26.82
N ASP A 749 -46.86 -28.15 27.30
CA ASP A 749 -48.23 -28.70 27.33
C ASP A 749 -49.39 -27.72 27.61
#